data_AF-A0A373WDR6-F1
#
_entry.id   AF-A0A373WDR6-F1
#
_cell.length_a   1.000
_cell.length_b   1.000
_cell.length_c   1.000
_cell.angle_alpha   90.00
_cell.angle_beta   90.00
_cell.angle_gamma   90.00
#
_symmetry.space_group_name_H-M   'P 1'
#
loop_
_entity.id
_entity.type
_entity.pdbx_description
1 polymer ?
#
loop_
_entity_poly.entity_id
_entity_poly.type
_entity_poly.pdbx_seq_one_letter_code
_entity_poly.pdbx_strand_id
1 'polypeptide(L)'
;MSEYNEQRAAFDKAVKTFDGNNSFAAARALLLSGEKTVSFNRKIIEKNIDSSWLTEIEKALPHLDTVIRNPRNTIKEVEEIVPIAMSRKITVESIKHLGQHTDLIQDIDKKTGKITPSKILNIHKEETLDTYENRFVNTLIDRLYIFINIRYNKLVQTAEAQEAYSFNYDTMADSGDGRKVNISFKIETVDSLVGGSKDTDVWARLERVKKAIEGYKGSVLCTTLGNAFIRPPVMRTNAITKNVDLMACLTLWQFIESYDKAGYEVNVSDTAQRPDDSYIEDIYGLTAMNYMLFRSYTHGADKSEKLKTIKSKTLAPKVVRRFDKQTSDKYDVIVGEGEQGSASNTDMGMTAEEAGNLTAELDRIVEIEKQFLKDEEDRKRAEELAAAEAERKRAEQEKLERQRREEEERIRLEHEEEERRRLELIQKQQAEQAAREKAEREERERREKEEEIKQIARRKRQMEERQRREEEQRVREERARIREEKKLVRSSLGSAMDQQISTNEEAVSSSFVSEYESPEIAAKKAKEAQQQREQERRERERAERLKAERESFENKNINEIFKEYSKNPYYMAKRGITYVLAHAFGIIPVVTDNPDYIRMLKVKKEKELAEAERKRAEREIEIIYEKYAPYLKYDVKRRIKNRQFKKRKRLERKNRPPRPYIPPQRTAEEQKAIDTEMKRLYKEYHVSAAGRLVRHLKEKYRKKP
;
A
#
# COMPACT_ATOMS: atom_id res chain seq x y z
N MET A 1 30.73 -16.95 -49.02
CA MET A 1 29.27 -17.18 -48.97
C MET A 1 28.91 -17.52 -47.53
N SER A 2 27.70 -17.20 -47.06
CA SER A 2 27.23 -17.70 -45.77
C SER A 2 26.88 -19.18 -45.87
N GLU A 3 27.06 -19.95 -44.79
CA GLU A 3 26.73 -21.38 -44.72
C GLU A 3 25.27 -21.65 -45.10
N TYR A 4 24.36 -20.75 -44.75
CA TYR A 4 22.93 -20.81 -45.12
C TYR A 4 22.71 -20.82 -46.65
N ASN A 5 23.57 -20.18 -47.44
CA ASN A 5 23.45 -20.19 -48.90
C ASN A 5 23.86 -21.55 -49.49
N GLU A 6 24.81 -22.23 -48.86
CA GLU A 6 25.24 -23.57 -49.27
C GLU A 6 24.19 -24.63 -48.88
N GLN A 7 23.62 -24.49 -47.68
CA GLN A 7 22.47 -25.29 -47.25
C GLN A 7 21.25 -25.10 -48.18
N ARG A 8 20.95 -23.87 -48.60
CA ARG A 8 19.90 -23.60 -49.62
C ARG A 8 20.22 -24.28 -50.95
N ALA A 9 21.45 -24.15 -51.46
CA ALA A 9 21.86 -24.82 -52.70
C ALA A 9 21.77 -26.36 -52.63
N ALA A 10 22.02 -26.96 -51.45
CA ALA A 10 21.81 -28.38 -51.21
C ALA A 10 20.31 -28.76 -51.17
N PHE A 11 19.46 -27.93 -50.57
CA PHE A 11 18.00 -28.10 -50.57
C PHE A 11 17.41 -27.99 -51.99
N ASP A 12 17.78 -26.96 -52.76
CA ASP A 12 17.47 -26.79 -54.18
C ASP A 12 17.75 -28.06 -54.99
N LYS A 13 18.95 -28.64 -54.78
CA LYS A 13 19.40 -29.85 -55.45
C LYS A 13 18.55 -31.06 -55.05
N ALA A 14 18.11 -31.15 -53.80
CA ALA A 14 17.20 -32.18 -53.33
C ALA A 14 15.78 -32.02 -53.92
N VAL A 15 15.18 -30.82 -53.88
CA VAL A 15 13.85 -30.59 -54.49
C VAL A 15 13.84 -30.97 -55.98
N LYS A 16 14.91 -30.61 -56.71
CA LYS A 16 15.07 -30.92 -58.14
C LYS A 16 15.19 -32.42 -58.45
N THR A 17 15.53 -33.30 -57.50
CA THR A 17 15.44 -34.76 -57.72
C THR A 17 14.03 -35.30 -57.48
N PHE A 18 13.19 -34.62 -56.70
CA PHE A 18 11.78 -34.98 -56.48
C PHE A 18 10.83 -34.41 -57.55
N ASP A 19 11.17 -33.31 -58.23
CA ASP A 19 10.37 -32.78 -59.36
C ASP A 19 10.15 -33.81 -60.48
N GLY A 20 11.05 -34.80 -60.63
CA GLY A 20 10.88 -35.92 -61.56
C GLY A 20 9.85 -37.00 -61.13
N ASN A 21 9.24 -36.89 -59.94
CA ASN A 21 8.24 -37.82 -59.44
C ASN A 21 6.83 -37.23 -59.60
N ASN A 22 6.01 -37.86 -60.46
CA ASN A 22 4.62 -37.46 -60.72
C ASN A 22 3.78 -37.23 -59.44
N SER A 23 4.04 -37.98 -58.36
CA SER A 23 3.33 -37.82 -57.08
C SER A 23 3.68 -36.48 -56.39
N PHE A 24 4.95 -36.08 -56.45
CA PHE A 24 5.43 -34.82 -55.90
C PHE A 24 4.99 -33.63 -56.77
N ALA A 25 5.08 -33.77 -58.09
CA ALA A 25 4.58 -32.76 -59.02
C ALA A 25 3.06 -32.51 -58.84
N ALA A 26 2.26 -33.57 -58.67
CA ALA A 26 0.83 -33.46 -58.37
C ALA A 26 0.57 -32.83 -56.99
N ALA A 27 1.38 -33.14 -55.97
CA ALA A 27 1.28 -32.52 -54.65
C ALA A 27 1.60 -31.02 -54.68
N ARG A 28 2.68 -30.62 -55.37
CA ARG A 28 3.09 -29.23 -55.55
C ARG A 28 2.04 -28.45 -56.35
N ALA A 29 1.50 -29.02 -57.43
CA ALA A 29 0.40 -28.43 -58.21
C ALA A 29 -0.88 -28.24 -57.38
N LEU A 30 -1.23 -29.18 -56.49
CA LEU A 30 -2.38 -29.07 -55.58
C LEU A 30 -2.19 -27.96 -54.53
N LEU A 31 -0.98 -27.77 -54.01
CA LEU A 31 -0.70 -26.68 -53.07
C LEU A 31 -0.67 -25.31 -53.79
N LEU A 32 -0.13 -25.27 -55.02
CA LEU A 32 -0.16 -24.09 -55.87
C LEU A 32 -1.59 -23.67 -56.26
N SER A 33 -2.53 -24.61 -56.42
CA SER A 33 -3.93 -24.31 -56.75
C SER A 33 -4.80 -23.91 -55.55
N GLY A 34 -4.32 -24.11 -54.31
CA GLY A 34 -5.05 -23.76 -53.10
C GLY A 34 -5.17 -22.25 -52.84
N GLU A 35 -6.19 -21.87 -52.08
CA GLU A 35 -6.25 -20.55 -51.44
C GLU A 35 -5.12 -20.45 -50.41
N LYS A 36 -4.37 -19.36 -50.47
CA LYS A 36 -3.12 -19.17 -49.71
C LYS A 36 -3.05 -17.78 -49.12
N THR A 37 -2.73 -17.72 -47.83
CA THR A 37 -2.43 -16.48 -47.12
C THR A 37 -1.00 -16.56 -46.60
N VAL A 38 -0.13 -15.72 -47.17
CA VAL A 38 1.27 -15.59 -46.79
C VAL A 38 1.47 -14.19 -46.25
N SER A 39 1.94 -14.07 -45.00
CA SER A 39 2.31 -12.80 -44.39
C SER A 39 3.74 -12.89 -43.87
N PHE A 40 4.59 -11.96 -44.27
CA PHE A 40 5.96 -11.83 -43.77
C PHE A 40 6.14 -10.43 -43.17
N ASN A 41 6.27 -10.38 -41.84
CA ASN A 41 6.39 -9.14 -41.10
C ASN A 41 7.79 -9.05 -40.48
N ARG A 42 8.53 -7.99 -40.83
CA ARG A 42 9.77 -7.59 -40.16
C ARG A 42 9.43 -6.56 -39.10
N LYS A 43 9.57 -6.95 -37.84
CA LYS A 43 9.25 -6.15 -36.67
C LYS A 43 10.54 -5.74 -35.97
N ILE A 44 10.95 -4.50 -36.13
CA ILE A 44 12.08 -3.94 -35.38
C ILE A 44 11.54 -3.38 -34.06
N ILE A 45 12.21 -3.72 -32.97
CA ILE A 45 11.85 -3.34 -31.60
C ILE A 45 13.02 -2.54 -31.01
N GLU A 46 13.02 -1.25 -31.30
CA GLU A 46 13.89 -0.25 -30.68
C GLU A 46 13.36 0.11 -29.29
N LYS A 47 14.27 0.39 -28.34
CA LYS A 47 13.93 0.58 -26.93
C LYS A 47 14.71 1.75 -26.36
N ASN A 48 14.17 2.94 -26.59
CA ASN A 48 14.82 4.20 -26.24
C ASN A 48 14.73 4.43 -24.73
N ILE A 49 15.73 5.08 -24.14
CA ILE A 49 15.76 5.35 -22.69
C ILE A 49 14.82 6.52 -22.38
N ASP A 50 13.91 6.36 -21.41
CA ASP A 50 13.11 7.48 -20.89
C ASP A 50 14.07 8.44 -20.15
N SER A 51 14.32 9.62 -20.73
CA SER A 51 15.28 10.59 -20.19
C SER A 51 14.70 11.44 -19.04
N SER A 52 13.39 11.36 -18.77
CA SER A 52 12.72 12.20 -17.76
C SER A 52 13.17 11.85 -16.34
N TRP A 53 13.21 10.56 -15.99
CA TRP A 53 13.61 10.12 -14.65
C TRP A 53 15.09 10.34 -14.37
N LEU A 54 15.95 10.25 -15.39
CA LEU A 54 17.37 10.57 -15.26
C LEU A 54 17.57 12.05 -14.94
N THR A 55 16.82 12.92 -15.62
CA THR A 55 16.91 14.38 -15.46
C THR A 55 16.40 14.86 -14.08
N GLU A 56 15.30 14.30 -13.57
CA GLU A 56 14.83 14.63 -12.21
C GLU A 56 15.74 14.07 -11.10
N ILE A 57 16.44 12.95 -11.32
CA ILE A 57 17.49 12.48 -10.40
C ILE A 57 18.70 13.42 -10.43
N GLU A 58 19.25 13.75 -11.61
CA GLU A 58 20.41 14.64 -11.77
C GLU A 58 20.20 15.98 -11.05
N LYS A 59 19.00 16.57 -11.18
CA LYS A 59 18.56 17.80 -10.50
C LYS A 59 18.56 17.70 -8.97
N ALA A 60 18.37 16.51 -8.41
CA ALA A 60 18.34 16.29 -6.97
C ALA A 60 19.68 15.84 -6.37
N LEU A 61 20.64 15.37 -7.18
CA LEU A 61 21.97 14.95 -6.70
C LEU A 61 22.72 16.03 -5.90
N PRO A 62 22.77 17.33 -6.29
CA PRO A 62 23.52 18.35 -5.53
C PRO A 62 22.98 18.59 -4.12
N HIS A 63 21.66 18.49 -3.95
CA HIS A 63 21.00 18.60 -2.64
C HIS A 63 21.32 17.38 -1.76
N LEU A 64 21.30 16.18 -2.34
CA LEU A 64 21.65 14.94 -1.66
C LEU A 64 23.13 14.94 -1.22
N ASP A 65 24.03 15.39 -2.10
CA ASP A 65 25.46 15.57 -1.84
C ASP A 65 25.73 16.54 -0.66
N THR A 66 25.04 17.69 -0.64
CA THR A 66 25.14 18.69 0.44
C THR A 66 24.71 18.12 1.81
N VAL A 67 23.65 17.31 1.85
CA VAL A 67 23.15 16.69 3.08
C VAL A 67 24.04 15.53 3.54
N ILE A 68 24.62 14.76 2.62
CA ILE A 68 25.57 13.68 2.95
C ILE A 68 26.88 14.26 3.52
N ARG A 69 27.34 15.41 3.02
CA ARG A 69 28.53 16.11 3.57
C ARG A 69 28.27 16.76 4.92
N ASN A 70 27.06 17.26 5.17
CA ASN A 70 26.68 17.97 6.39
C ASN A 70 25.54 17.25 7.14
N PRO A 71 25.75 16.01 7.61
CA PRO A 71 24.74 15.28 8.35
C PRO A 71 24.46 15.93 9.71
N ARG A 72 23.24 15.74 10.24
CA ARG A 72 22.88 16.30 11.55
C ARG A 72 23.29 15.38 12.70
N ASN A 73 24.16 15.86 13.58
CA ASN A 73 24.48 15.18 14.83
C ASN A 73 23.47 15.56 15.92
N THR A 74 23.01 14.57 16.70
CA THR A 74 22.30 14.79 17.97
C THR A 74 23.15 14.30 19.13
N ILE A 75 23.43 15.20 20.06
CA ILE A 75 24.07 14.86 21.33
C ILE A 75 23.07 14.05 22.15
N LYS A 76 23.42 12.78 22.44
CA LYS A 76 22.73 11.95 23.42
C LYS A 76 23.58 11.89 24.69
N GLU A 77 22.95 11.91 25.85
CA GLU A 77 23.60 11.59 27.11
C GLU A 77 23.52 10.08 27.29
N VAL A 78 24.68 9.42 27.35
CA VAL A 78 24.84 7.97 27.48
C VAL A 78 25.33 7.69 28.89
N GLU A 79 24.63 6.80 29.59
CA GLU A 79 24.97 6.37 30.94
C GLU A 79 25.59 4.98 30.90
N GLU A 80 26.84 4.84 31.36
CA GLU A 80 27.58 3.57 31.36
C GLU A 80 28.15 3.26 32.74
N ILE A 81 28.05 2.01 33.21
CA ILE A 81 28.60 1.59 34.52
C ILE A 81 30.07 1.19 34.37
N VAL A 82 30.94 2.19 34.43
CA VAL A 82 32.37 2.09 34.14
C VAL A 82 33.19 1.88 35.44
N PRO A 83 34.29 1.09 35.44
CA PRO A 83 35.22 1.03 36.57
C PRO A 83 35.72 2.43 37.00
N ILE A 84 35.82 2.68 38.31
CA ILE A 84 36.08 4.04 38.82
C ILE A 84 37.37 4.68 38.25
N ALA A 85 38.39 3.88 37.94
CA ALA A 85 39.66 4.34 37.38
C ALA A 85 39.56 4.97 35.97
N MET A 86 38.49 4.71 35.21
CA MET A 86 38.25 5.32 33.89
C MET A 86 37.28 6.50 33.95
N SER A 87 36.48 6.64 35.01
CA SER A 87 35.55 7.76 35.18
C SER A 87 36.31 9.04 35.56
N ARG A 88 36.26 10.05 34.70
CA ARG A 88 36.94 11.35 34.92
C ARG A 88 36.12 12.33 35.78
N LYS A 89 34.80 12.14 35.89
CA LYS A 89 33.89 13.02 36.63
C LYS A 89 32.75 12.22 37.24
N ILE A 90 32.51 12.42 38.53
CA ILE A 90 31.39 11.84 39.27
C ILE A 90 30.26 12.87 39.30
N THR A 91 29.05 12.47 38.91
CA THR A 91 27.85 13.33 38.96
C THR A 91 26.98 13.02 40.18
N VAL A 92 25.97 13.85 40.45
CA VAL A 92 24.99 13.57 41.51
C VAL A 92 24.17 12.31 41.17
N GLU A 93 23.82 12.11 39.90
CA GLU A 93 23.19 10.88 39.39
C GLU A 93 24.07 9.65 39.65
N SER A 94 25.38 9.78 39.41
CA SER A 94 26.37 8.73 39.67
C SER A 94 26.39 8.29 41.14
N ILE A 95 26.21 9.24 42.07
CA ILE A 95 26.18 8.98 43.51
C ILE A 95 24.84 8.35 43.91
N LYS A 96 23.70 8.80 43.35
CA LYS A 96 22.38 8.16 43.57
C LYS A 96 22.40 6.70 43.12
N HIS A 97 22.89 6.44 41.91
CA HIS A 97 22.98 5.10 41.33
C HIS A 97 23.88 4.18 42.19
N LEU A 98 25.04 4.67 42.63
CA LEU A 98 25.90 3.92 43.56
C LEU A 98 25.22 3.64 44.91
N GLY A 99 24.45 4.59 45.44
CA GLY A 99 23.67 4.41 46.67
C GLY A 99 22.50 3.43 46.54
N GLN A 100 21.98 3.23 45.33
CA GLN A 100 20.97 2.21 45.01
C GLN A 100 21.58 0.83 44.76
N HIS A 101 22.76 0.78 44.14
CA HIS A 101 23.46 -0.45 43.76
C HIS A 101 24.68 -0.71 44.65
N THR A 102 24.41 -1.22 45.86
CA THR A 102 25.44 -1.63 46.85
C THR A 102 26.46 -2.60 46.28
N ASP A 103 26.08 -3.41 45.29
CA ASP A 103 26.94 -4.41 44.63
C ASP A 103 28.08 -3.79 43.82
N LEU A 104 28.03 -2.47 43.58
CA LEU A 104 29.09 -1.70 42.93
C LEU A 104 30.08 -1.08 43.93
N ILE A 105 29.86 -1.25 45.24
CA ILE A 105 30.77 -0.84 46.31
C ILE A 105 31.77 -1.97 46.58
N GLN A 106 33.06 -1.63 46.72
CA GLN A 106 34.16 -2.57 46.89
C GLN A 106 34.62 -2.70 48.35
N ASP A 107 34.63 -1.59 49.09
CA ASP A 107 34.92 -1.56 50.54
C ASP A 107 34.23 -0.35 51.21
N ILE A 108 34.00 -0.46 52.52
CA ILE A 108 33.42 0.56 53.39
C ILE A 108 34.22 0.61 54.69
N ASP A 109 35.08 1.61 54.86
CA ASP A 109 35.84 1.78 56.11
C ASP A 109 34.90 2.19 57.25
N LYS A 110 34.62 1.22 58.12
CA LYS A 110 33.70 1.33 59.27
C LYS A 110 34.14 2.35 60.33
N LYS A 111 35.39 2.86 60.28
CA LYS A 111 35.88 3.90 61.20
C LYS A 111 35.80 5.32 60.64
N THR A 112 35.88 5.49 59.32
CA THR A 112 35.84 6.82 58.67
C THR A 112 34.57 7.08 57.88
N GLY A 113 33.73 6.07 57.64
CA GLY A 113 32.56 6.14 56.76
C GLY A 113 32.93 6.24 55.27
N LYS A 114 34.20 6.04 54.92
CA LYS A 114 34.69 6.20 53.55
C LYS A 114 34.32 4.98 52.70
N ILE A 115 33.54 5.22 51.64
CA ILE A 115 33.09 4.23 50.68
C ILE A 115 34.04 4.22 49.47
N THR A 116 34.48 3.03 49.05
CA THR A 116 35.33 2.83 47.86
C THR A 116 34.51 2.12 46.77
N PRO A 117 34.13 2.79 45.67
CA PRO A 117 33.37 2.18 44.58
C PRO A 117 34.26 1.33 43.67
N SER A 118 33.76 0.17 43.25
CA SER A 118 34.36 -0.68 42.22
C SER A 118 34.08 -0.12 40.82
N LYS A 119 32.80 0.20 40.57
CA LYS A 119 32.30 0.83 39.34
C LYS A 119 31.37 1.97 39.69
N ILE A 120 31.18 2.89 38.76
CA ILE A 120 30.34 4.07 38.94
C ILE A 120 29.68 4.45 37.62
N LEU A 121 28.46 4.99 37.68
CA LEU A 121 27.73 5.44 36.51
C LEU A 121 28.44 6.68 35.92
N ASN A 122 29.01 6.54 34.74
CA ASN A 122 29.61 7.61 33.96
C ASN A 122 28.56 8.13 32.98
N ILE A 123 28.23 9.43 33.05
CA ILE A 123 27.30 10.07 32.12
C ILE A 123 28.12 10.96 31.19
N HIS A 124 28.20 10.58 29.92
CA HIS A 124 28.94 11.31 28.90
C HIS A 124 28.07 11.66 27.69
N LYS A 125 28.49 12.68 26.95
CA LYS A 125 27.76 13.23 25.80
C LYS A 125 28.35 12.67 24.52
N GLU A 126 27.61 11.81 23.83
CA GLU A 126 27.99 11.25 22.54
C GLU A 126 27.25 11.96 21.41
N GLU A 127 27.96 12.35 20.37
CA GLU A 127 27.36 12.84 19.14
C GLU A 127 26.92 11.67 18.27
N THR A 128 25.62 11.48 18.13
CA THR A 128 25.05 10.41 17.32
C THR A 128 24.50 10.95 16.00
N LEU A 129 24.85 10.28 14.90
CA LEU A 129 24.28 10.54 13.57
C LEU A 129 22.83 10.01 13.42
N ASP A 130 22.30 9.42 14.49
CA ASP A 130 21.04 8.68 14.53
C ASP A 130 19.81 9.61 14.67
N THR A 131 19.61 10.49 13.69
CA THR A 131 18.46 11.40 13.58
C THR A 131 17.42 10.88 12.59
N TYR A 132 16.17 11.32 12.72
CA TYR A 132 15.12 10.98 11.76
C TYR A 132 15.50 11.44 10.34
N GLU A 133 16.00 12.66 10.20
CA GLU A 133 16.42 13.24 8.93
C GLU A 133 17.56 12.45 8.27
N ASN A 134 18.55 12.01 9.04
CA ASN A 134 19.65 11.19 8.50
C ASN A 134 19.18 9.77 8.13
N ARG A 135 18.31 9.14 8.94
CA ARG A 135 17.66 7.86 8.59
C ARG A 135 16.80 7.98 7.33
N PHE A 136 16.12 9.12 7.12
CA PHE A 136 15.37 9.41 5.89
C PHE A 136 16.29 9.40 4.67
N VAL A 137 17.40 10.15 4.74
CA VAL A 137 18.41 10.24 3.68
C VAL A 137 19.03 8.88 3.38
N ASN A 138 19.41 8.10 4.41
CA ASN A 138 19.89 6.72 4.23
C ASN A 138 18.87 5.82 3.51
N THR A 139 17.58 5.91 3.91
CA THR A 139 16.50 5.14 3.27
C THR A 139 16.24 5.58 1.82
N LEU A 140 16.38 6.87 1.53
CA LEU A 140 16.28 7.42 0.17
C LEU A 140 17.44 6.93 -0.70
N ILE A 141 18.67 6.99 -0.21
CA ILE A 141 19.87 6.53 -0.93
C ILE A 141 19.77 5.04 -1.29
N ASP A 142 19.36 4.19 -0.35
CA ASP A 142 19.22 2.75 -0.62
C ASP A 142 18.10 2.45 -1.64
N ARG A 143 16.94 3.10 -1.49
CA ARG A 143 15.84 2.99 -2.47
C ARG A 143 16.23 3.48 -3.85
N LEU A 144 16.97 4.58 -3.94
CA LEU A 144 17.41 5.17 -5.20
C LEU A 144 18.50 4.29 -5.85
N TYR A 145 19.42 3.74 -5.06
CA TYR A 145 20.38 2.71 -5.49
C TYR A 145 19.66 1.48 -6.07
N ILE A 146 18.60 0.98 -5.42
CA ILE A 146 17.77 -0.13 -5.93
C ILE A 146 17.04 0.28 -7.22
N PHE A 147 16.39 1.46 -7.22
CA PHE A 147 15.64 2.01 -8.36
C PHE A 147 16.48 2.11 -9.63
N ILE A 148 17.72 2.61 -9.51
CA ILE A 148 18.65 2.71 -10.64
C ILE A 148 19.23 1.36 -11.01
N ASN A 149 19.69 0.51 -10.07
CA ASN A 149 20.26 -0.78 -10.46
C ASN A 149 19.25 -1.71 -11.14
N ILE A 150 17.97 -1.68 -10.73
CA ILE A 150 16.90 -2.41 -11.45
C ILE A 150 16.75 -1.88 -12.88
N ARG A 151 16.79 -0.56 -13.10
CA ARG A 151 16.63 0.04 -14.44
C ARG A 151 17.90 -0.10 -15.29
N TYR A 152 19.08 0.10 -14.73
CA TYR A 152 20.38 -0.14 -15.38
C TYR A 152 20.50 -1.60 -15.85
N ASN A 153 20.21 -2.57 -14.98
CA ASN A 153 20.30 -3.99 -15.36
C ASN A 153 19.25 -4.37 -16.41
N LYS A 154 18.02 -3.82 -16.34
CA LYS A 154 17.03 -3.95 -17.41
C LYS A 154 17.55 -3.35 -18.71
N LEU A 155 18.04 -2.11 -18.71
CA LEU A 155 18.56 -1.43 -19.89
C LEU A 155 19.74 -2.19 -20.52
N VAL A 156 20.68 -2.74 -19.73
CA VAL A 156 21.76 -3.59 -20.25
C VAL A 156 21.21 -4.86 -20.94
N GLN A 157 20.13 -5.46 -20.43
CA GLN A 157 19.43 -6.59 -21.05
C GLN A 157 18.50 -6.20 -22.23
N THR A 158 18.36 -4.90 -22.51
CA THR A 158 17.26 -4.34 -23.34
C THR A 158 17.76 -3.38 -24.43
N ALA A 159 19.02 -2.92 -24.35
CA ALA A 159 19.64 -1.97 -25.28
C ALA A 159 20.06 -2.58 -26.62
N GLU A 160 20.06 -3.90 -26.73
CA GLU A 160 20.06 -4.57 -28.04
C GLU A 160 18.67 -4.43 -28.63
N ALA A 161 18.56 -3.62 -29.70
CA ALA A 161 17.34 -3.54 -30.50
C ALA A 161 17.04 -4.94 -31.05
N GLN A 162 15.80 -5.40 -30.92
CA GLN A 162 15.44 -6.76 -31.30
C GLN A 162 14.77 -6.75 -32.65
N GLU A 163 15.34 -7.48 -33.61
CA GLU A 163 14.74 -7.69 -34.91
C GLU A 163 13.99 -9.03 -34.91
N ALA A 164 12.68 -8.98 -35.05
CA ALA A 164 11.83 -10.16 -35.10
C ALA A 164 11.22 -10.33 -36.49
N TYR A 165 11.51 -11.43 -37.16
CA TYR A 165 10.81 -11.83 -38.38
C TYR A 165 9.71 -12.81 -38.02
N SER A 166 8.51 -12.58 -38.56
CA SER A 166 7.40 -13.52 -38.45
C SER A 166 6.84 -13.86 -39.83
N PHE A 167 6.89 -15.14 -40.17
CA PHE A 167 6.33 -15.71 -41.38
C PHE A 167 5.14 -16.59 -40.99
N ASN A 168 3.94 -16.22 -41.42
CA ASN A 168 2.76 -17.08 -41.33
C ASN A 168 2.41 -17.53 -42.76
N TYR A 169 2.19 -18.83 -42.91
CA TYR A 169 1.73 -19.45 -44.14
C TYR A 169 0.54 -20.35 -43.79
N ASP A 170 -0.62 -20.06 -44.39
CA ASP A 170 -1.76 -20.96 -44.40
C ASP A 170 -2.11 -21.30 -45.86
N THR A 171 -2.43 -22.56 -46.12
CA THR A 171 -2.98 -23.01 -47.41
C THR A 171 -4.15 -23.95 -47.21
N MET A 172 -5.26 -23.63 -47.86
CA MET A 172 -6.44 -24.47 -47.96
C MET A 172 -6.62 -24.95 -49.41
N ALA A 173 -6.39 -26.24 -49.63
CA ALA A 173 -6.56 -26.90 -50.93
C ALA A 173 -7.65 -27.97 -50.83
N ASP A 174 -8.58 -27.98 -51.77
CA ASP A 174 -9.54 -29.07 -51.96
C ASP A 174 -9.15 -29.86 -53.21
N SER A 175 -8.93 -31.16 -53.05
CA SER A 175 -8.46 -32.06 -54.11
C SER A 175 -9.55 -32.43 -55.13
N GLY A 176 -10.77 -31.91 -55.01
CA GLY A 176 -11.93 -32.29 -55.83
C GLY A 176 -12.55 -33.65 -55.43
N ASP A 177 -11.70 -34.63 -55.10
CA ASP A 177 -12.00 -35.94 -54.48
C ASP A 177 -12.59 -35.84 -53.05
N GLY A 178 -13.13 -34.68 -52.65
CA GLY A 178 -13.60 -34.39 -51.29
C GLY A 178 -12.50 -34.34 -50.22
N ARG A 179 -11.22 -34.36 -50.63
CA ARG A 179 -10.06 -34.31 -49.72
C ARG A 179 -9.65 -32.86 -49.49
N LYS A 180 -9.98 -32.32 -48.33
CA LYS A 180 -9.54 -31.00 -47.88
C LYS A 180 -8.21 -31.11 -47.13
N VAL A 181 -7.21 -30.40 -47.62
CA VAL A 181 -5.89 -30.24 -47.00
C VAL A 181 -5.82 -28.82 -46.45
N ASN A 182 -5.54 -28.70 -45.16
CA ASN A 182 -5.18 -27.44 -44.52
C ASN A 182 -3.77 -27.60 -43.95
N ILE A 183 -2.84 -26.75 -44.37
CA ILE A 183 -1.47 -26.69 -43.86
C ILE A 183 -1.25 -25.25 -43.39
N SER A 184 -1.17 -25.09 -42.07
CA SER A 184 -0.78 -23.87 -41.38
C SER A 184 0.59 -24.07 -40.74
N PHE A 185 1.56 -23.19 -41.01
CA PHE A 185 2.80 -23.14 -40.23
C PHE A 185 3.27 -21.71 -40.00
N LYS A 186 3.97 -21.53 -38.88
CA LYS A 186 4.43 -20.23 -38.39
C LYS A 186 5.90 -20.34 -38.01
N ILE A 187 6.71 -19.45 -38.54
CA ILE A 187 8.13 -19.31 -38.21
C ILE A 187 8.31 -17.93 -37.59
N GLU A 188 8.82 -17.89 -36.36
CA GLU A 188 9.22 -16.65 -35.68
C GLU A 188 10.69 -16.75 -35.33
N THR A 189 11.50 -15.82 -35.82
CA THR A 189 12.89 -15.64 -35.40
C THR A 189 13.01 -14.31 -34.67
N VAL A 190 13.93 -14.25 -33.70
CA VAL A 190 14.30 -13.03 -32.99
C VAL A 190 15.81 -12.98 -32.92
N ASP A 191 16.39 -11.93 -33.49
CA ASP A 191 17.84 -11.70 -33.55
C ASP A 191 18.19 -10.36 -32.85
N SER A 192 19.43 -10.22 -32.39
CA SER A 192 19.90 -8.97 -31.75
C SER A 192 20.59 -8.07 -32.76
N LEU A 193 19.98 -6.91 -33.02
CA LEU A 193 20.46 -5.95 -34.01
C LEU A 193 21.67 -5.17 -33.46
N VAL A 194 22.86 -5.73 -33.68
CA VAL A 194 24.16 -5.14 -33.31
C VAL A 194 24.40 -3.84 -34.10
N GLY A 195 23.90 -2.73 -33.56
CA GLY A 195 23.99 -1.41 -34.21
C GLY A 195 22.88 -0.43 -33.83
N GLY A 196 21.83 -0.86 -33.13
CA GLY A 196 20.79 0.03 -32.60
C GLY A 196 21.39 1.23 -31.84
N SER A 197 20.83 2.42 -32.05
CA SER A 197 21.46 3.70 -31.66
C SER A 197 21.65 3.82 -30.15
N LYS A 198 22.88 3.53 -29.69
CA LYS A 198 23.31 3.87 -28.34
C LYS A 198 23.45 5.39 -28.24
N ASP A 199 22.45 6.04 -27.65
CA ASP A 199 22.55 7.44 -27.21
C ASP A 199 23.66 7.56 -26.17
N THR A 200 24.89 7.83 -26.63
CA THR A 200 26.10 7.76 -25.82
C THR A 200 26.10 8.77 -24.69
N ASP A 201 25.49 9.95 -24.88
CA ASP A 201 25.29 10.93 -23.82
C ASP A 201 24.35 10.41 -22.72
N VAL A 202 23.21 9.82 -23.08
CA VAL A 202 22.23 9.30 -22.11
C VAL A 202 22.83 8.15 -21.30
N TRP A 203 23.63 7.28 -21.95
CA TRP A 203 24.40 6.24 -21.25
C TRP A 203 25.49 6.81 -20.35
N ALA A 204 26.28 7.80 -20.80
CA ALA A 204 27.31 8.44 -19.99
C ALA A 204 26.73 9.22 -18.80
N ARG A 205 25.55 9.84 -18.96
CA ARG A 205 24.78 10.45 -17.87
C ARG A 205 24.29 9.39 -16.88
N LEU A 206 23.68 8.31 -17.35
CA LEU A 206 23.23 7.19 -16.51
C LEU A 206 24.37 6.57 -15.69
N GLU A 207 25.54 6.35 -16.30
CA GLU A 207 26.71 5.82 -15.60
C GLU A 207 27.27 6.81 -14.57
N ARG A 208 27.35 8.11 -14.91
CA ARG A 208 27.76 9.18 -13.96
C ARG A 208 26.84 9.24 -12.75
N VAL A 209 25.52 9.18 -12.97
CA VAL A 209 24.51 9.16 -11.89
C VAL A 209 24.68 7.92 -11.02
N LYS A 210 24.73 6.71 -11.63
CA LYS A 210 24.95 5.45 -10.91
C LYS A 210 26.19 5.51 -10.01
N LYS A 211 27.32 5.96 -10.56
CA LYS A 211 28.61 6.07 -9.83
C LYS A 211 28.55 7.04 -8.65
N ALA A 212 27.81 8.15 -8.78
CA ALA A 212 27.60 9.08 -7.66
C ALA A 212 26.85 8.41 -6.49
N ILE A 213 25.81 7.62 -6.79
CA ILE A 213 24.96 6.97 -5.80
C ILE A 213 25.65 5.77 -5.15
N GLU A 214 26.48 5.04 -5.89
CA GLU A 214 27.41 4.05 -5.34
C GLU A 214 28.37 4.71 -4.33
N GLY A 215 28.90 5.90 -4.66
CA GLY A 215 29.67 6.73 -3.73
C GLY A 215 28.87 7.16 -2.49
N TYR A 216 27.61 7.57 -2.64
CA TYR A 216 26.74 7.94 -1.52
C TYR A 216 26.43 6.77 -0.59
N LYS A 217 26.24 5.56 -1.13
CA LYS A 217 26.05 4.35 -0.32
C LYS A 217 27.32 3.95 0.44
N GLY A 218 28.50 4.28 -0.09
CA GLY A 218 29.79 4.17 0.61
C GLY A 218 30.11 5.31 1.59
N SER A 219 29.23 6.31 1.76
CA SER A 219 29.50 7.46 2.64
C SER A 219 29.54 7.09 4.13
N VAL A 220 30.20 7.92 4.94
CA VAL A 220 30.25 7.79 6.41
C VAL A 220 28.83 7.78 7.00
N LEU A 221 27.89 8.54 6.44
CA LEU A 221 26.50 8.59 6.88
C LEU A 221 25.80 7.23 6.71
N CYS A 222 25.87 6.64 5.52
CA CYS A 222 25.23 5.37 5.22
C CYS A 222 25.90 4.19 5.95
N THR A 223 27.23 4.21 6.09
CA THR A 223 27.99 3.14 6.76
C THR A 223 27.84 3.15 8.28
N THR A 224 27.72 4.32 8.92
CA THR A 224 27.46 4.42 10.38
C THR A 224 26.00 4.12 10.75
N LEU A 225 25.04 4.50 9.90
CA LEU A 225 23.62 4.17 10.11
C LEU A 225 23.28 2.73 9.75
N GLY A 226 23.94 2.16 8.73
CA GLY A 226 23.68 0.82 8.23
C GLY A 226 22.20 0.58 7.95
N ASN A 227 21.60 -0.36 8.68
CA ASN A 227 20.20 -0.75 8.53
C ASN A 227 19.19 0.18 9.26
N ALA A 228 19.62 1.33 9.78
CA ALA A 228 18.74 2.32 10.41
C ALA A 228 17.88 3.05 9.36
N PHE A 229 16.82 2.39 8.91
CA PHE A 229 15.87 2.88 7.90
C PHE A 229 14.56 3.39 8.51
N ILE A 230 13.85 4.21 7.76
CA ILE A 230 12.50 4.69 8.08
C ILE A 230 11.45 3.74 7.49
N ARG A 231 10.36 3.55 8.24
CA ARG A 231 9.13 2.92 7.75
C ARG A 231 8.27 4.00 7.05
N PRO A 232 7.92 3.85 5.76
CA PRO A 232 7.03 4.76 5.07
C PRO A 232 5.64 4.82 5.74
N PRO A 233 4.88 5.92 5.60
CA PRO A 233 5.20 7.14 4.84
C PRO A 233 6.20 8.07 5.56
N VAL A 234 6.92 8.89 4.80
CA VAL A 234 7.87 9.88 5.36
C VAL A 234 7.10 11.01 6.03
N MET A 235 7.42 11.28 7.30
CA MET A 235 6.83 12.36 8.08
C MET A 235 7.46 13.69 7.69
N ARG A 236 6.64 14.71 7.44
CA ARG A 236 7.11 16.08 7.16
C ARG A 236 7.48 16.78 8.47
N THR A 237 8.67 16.49 9.00
CA THR A 237 9.18 17.14 10.21
C THR A 237 9.47 18.62 9.95
N ASN A 238 9.57 19.43 11.00
CA ASN A 238 10.03 20.83 10.88
C ASN A 238 11.43 20.94 10.27
N ALA A 239 12.28 19.93 10.50
CA ALA A 239 13.65 19.88 10.01
C ALA A 239 13.74 19.56 8.51
N ILE A 240 12.88 18.68 8.00
CA ILE A 240 12.68 18.44 6.56
C ILE A 240 12.04 19.67 5.91
N THR A 241 10.93 20.17 6.48
CA THR A 241 10.09 21.23 5.88
C THR A 241 10.82 22.57 5.75
N LYS A 242 11.80 22.87 6.62
CA LYS A 242 12.55 24.14 6.60
C LYS A 242 13.87 24.09 5.83
N ASN A 243 14.40 22.92 5.49
CA ASN A 243 15.65 22.82 4.72
C ASN A 243 15.33 22.54 3.24
N VAL A 244 15.84 23.40 2.35
CA VAL A 244 15.70 23.26 0.89
C VAL A 244 16.20 21.90 0.41
N ASP A 245 17.35 21.44 0.92
CA ASP A 245 17.94 20.18 0.46
C ASP A 245 17.14 18.95 0.89
N LEU A 246 16.59 18.97 2.11
CA LEU A 246 15.72 17.89 2.60
C LEU A 246 14.33 17.93 1.93
N MET A 247 13.85 19.10 1.54
CA MET A 247 12.66 19.22 0.69
C MET A 247 12.91 18.65 -0.72
N ALA A 248 14.07 18.92 -1.32
CA ALA A 248 14.47 18.33 -2.61
C ALA A 248 14.57 16.79 -2.52
N CYS A 249 15.16 16.27 -1.43
CA CYS A 249 15.16 14.84 -1.12
C CYS A 249 13.74 14.28 -0.95
N LEU A 250 12.82 15.03 -0.34
CA LEU A 250 11.42 14.62 -0.16
C LEU A 250 10.62 14.64 -1.49
N THR A 251 10.90 15.58 -2.41
CA THR A 251 10.31 15.54 -3.76
C THR A 251 10.88 14.39 -4.58
N LEU A 252 12.18 14.09 -4.46
CA LEU A 252 12.81 12.94 -5.10
C LEU A 252 12.24 11.61 -4.61
N TRP A 253 11.99 11.50 -3.29
CA TRP A 253 11.29 10.35 -2.70
C TRP A 253 9.88 10.18 -3.28
N GLN A 254 9.10 11.26 -3.35
CA GLN A 254 7.73 11.22 -3.91
C GLN A 254 7.74 10.84 -5.40
N PHE A 255 8.71 11.36 -6.17
CA PHE A 255 8.92 10.96 -7.56
C PHE A 255 9.17 9.45 -7.66
N ILE A 256 10.13 8.92 -6.88
CA ILE A 256 10.48 7.49 -6.86
C ILE A 256 9.30 6.59 -6.47
N GLU A 257 8.47 6.98 -5.48
CA GLU A 257 7.26 6.22 -5.12
C GLU A 257 6.14 6.33 -6.16
N SER A 258 6.12 7.38 -6.99
CA SER A 258 5.13 7.55 -8.07
C SER A 258 5.55 6.93 -9.42
N TYR A 259 6.83 6.65 -9.63
CA TYR A 259 7.38 6.28 -10.94
C TYR A 259 7.33 4.76 -11.21
N ASP A 260 6.15 4.32 -11.65
CA ASP A 260 5.85 2.93 -12.04
C ASP A 260 6.32 2.56 -13.46
N LYS A 261 6.71 3.57 -14.27
CA LYS A 261 7.23 3.35 -15.64
C LYS A 261 8.48 2.46 -15.66
N ALA A 262 8.61 1.64 -16.72
CA ALA A 262 9.73 0.72 -16.90
C ALA A 262 11.11 1.41 -17.06
N GLY A 263 11.15 2.69 -17.48
CA GLY A 263 12.38 3.46 -17.73
C GLY A 263 12.86 3.46 -19.18
N TYR A 264 12.12 2.84 -20.09
CA TYR A 264 12.35 2.83 -21.53
C TYR A 264 11.03 2.89 -22.31
N GLU A 265 11.06 3.45 -23.51
CA GLU A 265 9.96 3.52 -24.47
C GLU A 265 10.21 2.51 -25.59
N VAL A 266 9.22 1.67 -25.92
CA VAL A 266 9.38 0.59 -26.90
C VAL A 266 8.80 1.03 -28.24
N ASN A 267 9.68 1.45 -29.14
CA ASN A 267 9.32 1.76 -30.52
C ASN A 267 9.25 0.46 -31.32
N VAL A 268 8.03 0.06 -31.68
CA VAL A 268 7.75 -1.10 -32.53
C VAL A 268 7.43 -0.61 -33.94
N SER A 269 8.36 -0.81 -34.88
CA SER A 269 8.11 -0.64 -36.31
C SER A 269 7.81 -2.00 -36.93
N ASP A 270 6.53 -2.29 -37.16
CA ASP A 270 6.07 -3.48 -37.86
C ASP A 270 5.98 -3.18 -39.37
N THR A 271 6.90 -3.74 -40.14
CA THR A 271 6.99 -3.57 -41.59
C THR A 271 6.59 -4.87 -42.28
N ALA A 272 5.38 -4.90 -42.85
CA ALA A 272 4.99 -5.95 -43.78
C ALA A 272 5.91 -5.91 -45.02
N GLN A 273 6.66 -6.98 -45.24
CA GLN A 273 7.54 -7.15 -46.38
C GLN A 273 6.94 -8.19 -47.33
N ARG A 274 7.07 -8.00 -48.64
CA ARG A 274 6.83 -9.09 -49.59
C ARG A 274 8.03 -10.04 -49.52
N PRO A 275 7.86 -11.33 -49.20
CA PRO A 275 8.96 -12.28 -49.30
C PRO A 275 9.32 -12.54 -50.77
N ASP A 276 10.58 -12.85 -51.05
CA ASP A 276 11.05 -13.15 -52.40
C ASP A 276 10.28 -14.33 -53.01
N ASP A 277 9.89 -14.21 -54.28
CA ASP A 277 9.15 -15.26 -54.98
C ASP A 277 9.92 -16.62 -55.01
N SER A 278 11.26 -16.57 -54.95
CA SER A 278 12.10 -17.78 -54.80
C SER A 278 11.93 -18.48 -53.45
N TYR A 279 11.81 -17.73 -52.34
CA TYR A 279 11.59 -18.30 -51.01
C TYR A 279 10.18 -18.91 -50.90
N ILE A 280 9.20 -18.32 -51.58
CA ILE A 280 7.84 -18.85 -51.67
C ILE A 280 7.83 -20.22 -52.40
N GLU A 281 8.58 -20.36 -53.50
CA GLU A 281 8.73 -21.65 -54.20
C GLU A 281 9.48 -22.71 -53.38
N ASP A 282 10.54 -22.34 -52.65
CA ASP A 282 11.25 -23.25 -51.75
C ASP A 282 10.32 -23.77 -50.64
N ILE A 283 9.46 -22.90 -50.11
CA ILE A 283 8.39 -23.24 -49.17
C ILE A 283 7.33 -24.16 -49.81
N TYR A 284 6.94 -23.99 -51.07
CA TYR A 284 6.07 -24.95 -51.76
C TYR A 284 6.74 -26.31 -51.93
N GLY A 285 8.05 -26.35 -52.22
CA GLY A 285 8.83 -27.59 -52.25
C GLY A 285 8.83 -28.31 -50.90
N LEU A 286 9.13 -27.60 -49.82
CA LEU A 286 9.18 -28.14 -48.46
C LEU A 286 7.80 -28.58 -47.94
N THR A 287 6.73 -27.82 -48.24
CA THR A 287 5.36 -28.22 -47.87
C THR A 287 4.86 -29.41 -48.68
N ALA A 288 5.20 -29.51 -49.97
CA ALA A 288 4.92 -30.69 -50.78
C ALA A 288 5.68 -31.94 -50.27
N MET A 289 6.94 -31.80 -49.87
CA MET A 289 7.73 -32.87 -49.24
C MET A 289 7.07 -33.35 -47.94
N ASN A 290 6.75 -32.42 -47.03
CA ASN A 290 6.10 -32.74 -45.76
C ASN A 290 4.70 -33.36 -45.95
N TYR A 291 3.93 -32.89 -46.94
CA TYR A 291 2.63 -33.47 -47.27
C TYR A 291 2.77 -34.89 -47.86
N MET A 292 3.79 -35.17 -48.69
CA MET A 292 4.08 -36.52 -49.19
C MET A 292 4.55 -37.46 -48.08
N LEU A 293 5.37 -36.99 -47.14
CA LEU A 293 5.79 -37.76 -45.95
C LEU A 293 4.60 -38.06 -45.03
N PHE A 294 3.73 -37.08 -44.79
CA PHE A 294 2.47 -37.30 -44.08
C PHE A 294 1.54 -38.26 -44.83
N ARG A 295 1.57 -38.23 -46.18
CA ARG A 295 0.79 -39.16 -47.01
C ARG A 295 1.29 -40.59 -46.88
N SER A 296 2.60 -40.83 -46.88
CA SER A 296 3.14 -42.20 -46.71
C SER A 296 2.81 -42.77 -45.33
N TYR A 297 2.96 -42.01 -44.24
CA TYR A 297 2.57 -42.45 -42.89
C TYR A 297 1.05 -42.63 -42.69
N THR A 298 0.20 -42.06 -43.55
CA THR A 298 -1.27 -42.25 -43.47
C THR A 298 -1.82 -43.27 -44.46
N HIS A 299 -1.04 -43.69 -45.47
CA HIS A 299 -1.46 -44.60 -46.54
C HIS A 299 -0.62 -45.88 -46.65
N GLY A 300 0.52 -45.96 -45.95
CA GLY A 300 1.31 -47.18 -45.81
C GLY A 300 0.55 -48.32 -45.13
N ALA A 301 0.98 -49.56 -45.39
CA ALA A 301 0.38 -50.74 -44.77
C ALA A 301 0.62 -50.80 -43.25
N ASP A 302 1.73 -50.22 -42.79
CA ASP A 302 2.21 -50.17 -41.41
C ASP A 302 1.37 -49.21 -40.56
N LYS A 303 0.21 -49.69 -40.15
CA LYS A 303 -0.69 -49.02 -39.23
C LYS A 303 0.00 -48.89 -37.87
N SER A 304 0.40 -47.67 -37.52
CA SER A 304 0.92 -47.34 -36.18
C SER A 304 0.00 -47.83 -35.07
N GLU A 305 0.59 -48.24 -33.94
CA GLU A 305 -0.17 -48.79 -32.82
C GLU A 305 -1.23 -47.80 -32.32
N LYS A 306 -2.48 -48.26 -32.25
CA LYS A 306 -3.63 -47.42 -31.90
C LYS A 306 -3.75 -47.23 -30.39
N LEU A 307 -2.76 -46.55 -29.80
CA LEU A 307 -2.55 -46.39 -28.36
C LEU A 307 -3.86 -46.22 -27.56
N LYS A 308 -4.75 -45.30 -27.98
CA LYS A 308 -6.18 -45.26 -27.56
C LYS A 308 -7.08 -44.74 -28.69
N THR A 309 -8.16 -45.47 -29.01
CA THR A 309 -9.23 -44.96 -29.90
C THR A 309 -10.39 -44.41 -29.07
N ILE A 310 -10.46 -43.09 -28.90
CA ILE A 310 -11.60 -42.44 -28.24
C ILE A 310 -12.78 -42.39 -29.22
N LYS A 311 -13.66 -43.38 -29.15
CA LYS A 311 -14.96 -43.31 -29.83
C LYS A 311 -15.83 -42.28 -29.11
N SER A 312 -16.06 -41.13 -29.73
CA SER A 312 -17.14 -40.22 -29.32
C SER A 312 -18.49 -40.94 -29.40
N LYS A 313 -19.47 -40.54 -28.57
CA LYS A 313 -20.83 -41.06 -28.69
C LYS A 313 -21.37 -40.77 -30.08
N THR A 314 -22.10 -41.72 -30.64
CA THR A 314 -22.82 -41.56 -31.91
C THR A 314 -23.80 -40.38 -31.81
N LEU A 315 -23.43 -39.21 -32.34
CA LEU A 315 -24.36 -38.09 -32.45
C LEU A 315 -25.37 -38.45 -33.54
N ALA A 316 -26.62 -38.67 -33.12
CA ALA A 316 -27.73 -38.63 -34.06
C ALA A 316 -27.77 -37.23 -34.71
N PRO A 317 -27.94 -37.11 -36.04
CA PRO A 317 -27.93 -35.83 -36.73
C PRO A 317 -29.15 -35.00 -36.34
N LYS A 318 -28.97 -34.13 -35.32
CA LYS A 318 -30.03 -33.25 -34.83
C LYS A 318 -30.20 -32.11 -35.83
N VAL A 319 -31.34 -32.06 -36.53
CA VAL A 319 -31.66 -30.99 -37.47
C VAL A 319 -31.93 -29.70 -36.70
N VAL A 320 -30.87 -28.94 -36.44
CA VAL A 320 -30.92 -27.66 -35.72
C VAL A 320 -31.49 -26.58 -36.64
N ARG A 321 -32.77 -26.25 -36.47
CA ARG A 321 -33.39 -25.08 -37.11
C ARG A 321 -33.11 -23.86 -36.23
N ARG A 322 -32.20 -22.99 -36.71
CA ARG A 322 -31.57 -21.79 -36.08
C ARG A 322 -30.24 -22.08 -35.40
N PHE A 323 -29.21 -21.34 -35.81
CA PHE A 323 -27.90 -21.32 -35.17
C PHE A 323 -27.94 -20.47 -33.89
N ASP A 324 -27.42 -21.02 -32.80
CA ASP A 324 -26.90 -20.25 -31.67
C ASP A 324 -25.45 -20.69 -31.41
N LYS A 325 -24.59 -19.73 -31.05
CA LYS A 325 -23.13 -19.86 -31.20
C LYS A 325 -22.39 -19.62 -29.88
N GLN A 326 -22.38 -20.62 -28.99
CA GLN A 326 -21.41 -20.77 -27.87
C GLN A 326 -21.66 -22.05 -27.07
N THR A 327 -20.72 -23.00 -27.09
CA THR A 327 -20.30 -23.88 -25.97
C THR A 327 -19.19 -24.82 -26.46
N SER A 328 -18.01 -24.75 -25.86
CA SER A 328 -17.05 -25.85 -25.81
C SER A 328 -16.25 -25.71 -24.52
N ASP A 329 -16.26 -26.74 -23.69
CA ASP A 329 -15.78 -26.66 -22.31
C ASP A 329 -14.28 -26.89 -22.14
N LYS A 330 -13.80 -26.47 -20.97
CA LYS A 330 -12.48 -26.79 -20.39
C LYS A 330 -12.29 -28.30 -20.27
N TYR A 331 -11.05 -28.77 -20.39
CA TYR A 331 -10.52 -29.83 -19.50
C TYR A 331 -9.01 -29.67 -19.27
N ASP A 332 -8.56 -30.01 -18.07
CA ASP A 332 -7.15 -29.91 -17.65
C ASP A 332 -6.29 -31.08 -18.15
N VAL A 333 -4.99 -30.83 -18.33
CA VAL A 333 -3.98 -31.87 -18.62
C VAL A 333 -3.28 -32.29 -17.33
N ILE A 334 -3.22 -33.60 -17.07
CA ILE A 334 -2.47 -34.20 -15.95
C ILE A 334 -1.11 -34.68 -16.47
N VAL A 335 -0.03 -34.23 -15.83
CA VAL A 335 1.34 -34.70 -16.09
C VAL A 335 1.58 -35.99 -15.32
N GLY A 336 2.18 -36.99 -15.98
CA GLY A 336 2.54 -38.27 -15.39
C GLY A 336 3.74 -38.91 -16.10
N GLU A 337 4.69 -39.37 -15.29
CA GLU A 337 5.97 -40.02 -15.57
C GLU A 337 5.99 -41.01 -16.77
N GLY A 338 7.15 -41.08 -17.44
CA GLY A 338 7.43 -42.08 -18.49
C GLY A 338 8.37 -43.20 -17.99
N GLU A 339 8.36 -44.33 -18.69
CA GLU A 339 9.27 -45.47 -18.50
C GLU A 339 9.87 -45.93 -19.84
N GLN A 340 10.95 -46.70 -19.78
CA GLN A 340 11.83 -46.99 -20.93
C GLN A 340 11.37 -48.22 -21.74
N GLY A 341 11.49 -48.13 -23.06
CA GLY A 341 11.38 -49.27 -23.98
C GLY A 341 12.77 -49.68 -24.51
N SER A 342 13.11 -50.96 -24.42
CA SER A 342 14.41 -51.51 -24.83
C SER A 342 14.54 -51.63 -26.36
N ALA A 343 15.67 -51.20 -26.92
CA ALA A 343 16.01 -51.44 -28.32
C ALA A 343 16.37 -52.91 -28.58
N SER A 344 15.98 -53.43 -29.74
CA SER A 344 16.37 -54.76 -30.25
C SER A 344 17.40 -54.61 -31.35
N ASN A 345 18.54 -55.29 -31.23
CA ASN A 345 19.60 -55.27 -32.25
C ASN A 345 19.18 -56.00 -33.53
N THR A 346 19.66 -55.48 -34.67
CA THR A 346 19.82 -56.24 -35.92
C THR A 346 21.28 -56.18 -36.33
N ASP A 347 21.86 -57.34 -36.62
CA ASP A 347 23.28 -57.54 -36.92
C ASP A 347 23.56 -57.45 -38.44
N MET A 348 24.72 -56.91 -38.80
CA MET A 348 25.24 -56.75 -40.17
C MET A 348 26.76 -56.87 -40.09
N GLY A 349 27.28 -58.06 -40.38
CA GLY A 349 28.66 -58.44 -40.08
C GLY A 349 29.75 -57.67 -40.84
N MET A 350 30.87 -57.45 -40.16
CA MET A 350 32.13 -56.94 -40.72
C MET A 350 33.27 -57.96 -40.50
N THR A 351 34.39 -57.74 -41.18
CA THR A 351 35.52 -58.68 -41.29
C THR A 351 36.33 -58.83 -39.99
N ALA A 352 36.77 -60.06 -39.69
CA ALA A 352 37.24 -60.46 -38.37
C ALA A 352 38.52 -59.76 -37.87
N GLU A 353 39.42 -59.35 -38.76
CA GLU A 353 40.70 -58.71 -38.39
C GLU A 353 40.52 -57.23 -38.03
N GLU A 354 39.64 -56.52 -38.73
CA GLU A 354 39.25 -55.15 -38.40
C GLU A 354 38.45 -55.12 -37.09
N ALA A 355 37.56 -56.09 -36.90
CA ALA A 355 36.82 -56.26 -35.66
C ALA A 355 37.74 -56.42 -34.44
N GLY A 356 38.85 -57.15 -34.56
CA GLY A 356 39.80 -57.36 -33.44
C GLY A 356 40.52 -56.10 -32.98
N ASN A 357 40.99 -55.26 -33.90
CA ASN A 357 41.62 -53.99 -33.53
C ASN A 357 40.57 -52.97 -33.04
N LEU A 358 39.39 -52.91 -33.69
CA LEU A 358 38.34 -52.00 -33.29
C LEU A 358 37.76 -52.35 -31.91
N THR A 359 37.59 -53.64 -31.56
CA THR A 359 37.19 -54.02 -30.19
C THR A 359 38.26 -53.70 -29.17
N ALA A 360 39.54 -53.91 -29.48
CA ALA A 360 40.65 -53.58 -28.57
C ALA A 360 40.85 -52.07 -28.34
N GLU A 361 40.32 -51.19 -29.20
CA GLU A 361 40.23 -49.75 -28.95
C GLU A 361 38.90 -49.34 -28.31
N LEU A 362 37.78 -49.92 -28.75
CA LEU A 362 36.46 -49.72 -28.14
C LEU A 362 36.42 -50.14 -26.67
N ASP A 363 37.03 -51.27 -26.29
CA ASP A 363 37.11 -51.68 -24.88
C ASP A 363 37.92 -50.68 -24.06
N ARG A 364 39.01 -50.11 -24.60
CA ARG A 364 39.80 -49.06 -23.93
C ARG A 364 39.01 -47.75 -23.80
N ILE A 365 38.29 -47.34 -24.84
CA ILE A 365 37.39 -46.18 -24.80
C ILE A 365 36.29 -46.41 -23.76
N VAL A 366 35.65 -47.59 -23.78
CA VAL A 366 34.59 -47.99 -22.84
C VAL A 366 35.10 -48.11 -21.40
N GLU A 367 36.35 -48.53 -21.16
CA GLU A 367 36.97 -48.50 -19.84
C GLU A 367 37.18 -47.06 -19.33
N ILE A 368 37.59 -46.14 -20.20
CA ILE A 368 37.70 -44.71 -19.90
C ILE A 368 36.31 -44.11 -19.65
N GLU A 369 35.31 -44.44 -20.46
CA GLU A 369 33.90 -44.03 -20.30
C GLU A 369 33.34 -44.51 -18.95
N LYS A 370 33.59 -45.78 -18.57
CA LYS A 370 33.21 -46.35 -17.26
C LYS A 370 33.92 -45.69 -16.09
N GLN A 371 35.17 -45.25 -16.26
CA GLN A 371 35.90 -44.51 -15.22
C GLN A 371 35.35 -43.09 -15.08
N PHE A 372 35.17 -42.37 -16.20
CA PHE A 372 34.58 -41.04 -16.22
C PHE A 372 33.16 -41.02 -15.62
N LEU A 373 32.31 -42.01 -15.95
CA LEU A 373 30.98 -42.16 -15.37
C LEU A 373 31.02 -42.41 -13.85
N LYS A 374 31.97 -43.21 -13.36
CA LYS A 374 32.17 -43.41 -11.91
C LYS A 374 32.65 -42.15 -11.21
N ASP A 375 33.62 -41.44 -11.78
CA ASP A 375 34.12 -40.18 -11.22
C ASP A 375 33.03 -39.11 -11.23
N GLU A 376 32.17 -39.08 -12.25
CA GLU A 376 31.05 -38.15 -12.33
C GLU A 376 29.90 -38.51 -11.35
N GLU A 377 29.63 -39.80 -11.13
CA GLU A 377 28.74 -40.24 -10.04
C GLU A 377 29.32 -39.96 -8.65
N ASP A 378 30.61 -40.21 -8.44
CA ASP A 378 31.30 -39.97 -7.16
C ASP A 378 31.32 -38.46 -6.87
N ARG A 379 31.55 -37.61 -7.88
CA ARG A 379 31.39 -36.16 -7.78
C ARG A 379 29.95 -35.76 -7.45
N LYS A 380 28.95 -36.31 -8.15
CA LYS A 380 27.52 -36.05 -7.86
C LYS A 380 27.15 -36.48 -6.43
N ARG A 381 27.62 -37.64 -5.96
CA ARG A 381 27.39 -38.11 -4.59
C ARG A 381 28.11 -37.25 -3.55
N ALA A 382 29.28 -36.70 -3.86
CA ALA A 382 29.96 -35.70 -3.01
C ALA A 382 29.22 -34.35 -2.98
N GLU A 383 28.72 -33.87 -4.12
CA GLU A 383 27.89 -32.65 -4.22
C GLU A 383 26.56 -32.80 -3.47
N GLU A 384 25.88 -33.96 -3.57
CA GLU A 384 24.67 -34.27 -2.81
C GLU A 384 24.93 -34.29 -1.29
N LEU A 385 26.06 -34.88 -0.85
CA LEU A 385 26.46 -34.88 0.57
C LEU A 385 26.75 -33.45 1.07
N ALA A 386 27.49 -32.65 0.29
CA ALA A 386 27.76 -31.25 0.61
C ALA A 386 26.48 -30.40 0.65
N ALA A 387 25.55 -30.62 -0.29
CA ALA A 387 24.24 -29.97 -0.31
C ALA A 387 23.37 -30.38 0.91
N ALA A 388 23.39 -31.66 1.29
CA ALA A 388 22.68 -32.16 2.46
C ALA A 388 23.29 -31.63 3.78
N GLU A 389 24.60 -31.44 3.87
CA GLU A 389 25.25 -30.81 5.02
C GLU A 389 24.93 -29.30 5.08
N ALA A 390 24.93 -28.61 3.93
CA ALA A 390 24.53 -27.21 3.83
C ALA A 390 23.04 -27.01 4.20
N GLU A 391 22.13 -27.91 3.77
CA GLU A 391 20.73 -27.88 4.19
C GLU A 391 20.59 -28.11 5.71
N ARG A 392 21.36 -29.04 6.30
CA ARG A 392 21.38 -29.23 7.76
C ARG A 392 21.83 -27.98 8.50
N LYS A 393 22.95 -27.35 8.09
CA LYS A 393 23.46 -26.12 8.71
C LYS A 393 22.46 -24.96 8.59
N ARG A 394 21.82 -24.80 7.43
CA ARG A 394 20.73 -23.82 7.23
C ARG A 394 19.51 -24.12 8.12
N ALA A 395 19.09 -25.38 8.22
CA ALA A 395 17.96 -25.81 9.06
C ALA A 395 18.28 -25.80 10.58
N GLU A 396 19.54 -25.65 10.96
CA GLU A 396 20.00 -25.41 12.34
C GLU A 396 20.02 -23.91 12.65
N GLN A 397 20.56 -23.10 11.74
CA GLN A 397 20.47 -21.63 11.79
C GLN A 397 19.00 -21.15 11.83
N GLU A 398 18.10 -21.71 11.01
CA GLU A 398 16.67 -21.36 11.01
C GLU A 398 15.96 -21.70 12.33
N LYS A 399 16.44 -22.70 13.09
CA LYS A 399 15.93 -23.00 14.44
C LYS A 399 16.46 -21.99 15.46
N LEU A 400 17.75 -21.66 15.40
CA LEU A 400 18.37 -20.70 16.30
C LEU A 400 17.78 -19.29 16.11
N GLU A 401 17.54 -18.88 14.87
CA GLU A 401 16.81 -17.65 14.56
C GLU A 401 15.35 -17.71 15.04
N ARG A 402 14.66 -18.84 14.86
CA ARG A 402 13.29 -18.99 15.37
C ARG A 402 13.22 -18.86 16.89
N GLN A 403 14.16 -19.48 17.62
CA GLN A 403 14.26 -19.35 19.06
C GLN A 403 14.54 -17.91 19.50
N ARG A 404 15.48 -17.22 18.84
CA ARG A 404 15.76 -15.80 19.11
C ARG A 404 14.54 -14.90 18.86
N ARG A 405 13.81 -15.12 17.76
CA ARG A 405 12.58 -14.36 17.45
C ARG A 405 11.45 -14.67 18.45
N GLU A 406 11.30 -15.91 18.90
CA GLU A 406 10.33 -16.30 19.94
C GLU A 406 10.70 -15.68 21.33
N GLU A 407 11.99 -15.47 21.59
CA GLU A 407 12.50 -14.78 22.79
C GLU A 407 12.33 -13.25 22.70
N GLU A 408 12.67 -12.65 21.56
CA GLU A 408 12.44 -11.23 21.23
C GLU A 408 10.95 -10.87 21.27
N GLU A 409 10.05 -11.72 20.74
CA GLU A 409 8.60 -11.50 20.83
C GLU A 409 8.08 -11.57 22.28
N ARG A 410 8.65 -12.44 23.13
CA ARG A 410 8.31 -12.47 24.55
C ARG A 410 8.74 -11.20 25.28
N ILE A 411 10.00 -10.78 25.12
CA ILE A 411 10.53 -9.55 25.73
C ILE A 411 9.72 -8.33 25.26
N ARG A 412 9.32 -8.30 23.99
CA ARG A 412 8.50 -7.24 23.43
C ARG A 412 7.08 -7.21 24.00
N LEU A 413 6.43 -8.36 24.20
CA LEU A 413 5.10 -8.43 24.83
C LEU A 413 5.16 -8.02 26.30
N GLU A 414 6.21 -8.41 27.01
CA GLU A 414 6.46 -8.05 28.41
C GLU A 414 6.64 -6.53 28.56
N HIS A 415 7.49 -5.91 27.73
CA HIS A 415 7.65 -4.45 27.66
C HIS A 415 6.35 -3.73 27.23
N GLU A 416 5.53 -4.32 26.34
CA GLU A 416 4.25 -3.72 25.95
C GLU A 416 3.21 -3.77 27.10
N GLU A 417 3.22 -4.80 27.93
CA GLU A 417 2.44 -4.83 29.17
C GLU A 417 2.93 -3.82 30.21
N GLU A 418 4.24 -3.64 30.38
CA GLU A 418 4.80 -2.65 31.31
C GLU A 418 4.49 -1.21 30.88
N GLU A 419 4.61 -0.89 29.59
CA GLU A 419 4.19 0.40 29.02
C GLU A 419 2.71 0.66 29.29
N ARG A 420 1.83 -0.34 29.07
CA ARG A 420 0.39 -0.22 29.35
C ARG A 420 0.12 0.05 30.83
N ARG A 421 0.80 -0.65 31.75
CA ARG A 421 0.68 -0.44 33.20
C ARG A 421 1.18 0.94 33.62
N ARG A 422 2.27 1.44 33.02
CA ARG A 422 2.74 2.84 33.22
C ARG A 422 1.70 3.86 32.74
N LEU A 423 1.16 3.68 31.54
CA LEU A 423 0.15 4.58 30.97
C LEU A 423 -1.16 4.59 31.78
N GLU A 424 -1.61 3.44 32.27
CA GLU A 424 -2.76 3.33 33.17
C GLU A 424 -2.51 4.05 34.50
N LEU A 425 -1.31 3.91 35.08
CA LEU A 425 -0.92 4.63 36.30
C LEU A 425 -0.91 6.16 36.10
N ILE A 426 -0.36 6.62 34.96
CA ILE A 426 -0.32 8.04 34.58
C ILE A 426 -1.73 8.60 34.36
N GLN A 427 -2.60 7.89 33.62
CA GLN A 427 -4.00 8.28 33.44
C GLN A 427 -4.75 8.36 34.76
N LYS A 428 -4.51 7.41 35.68
CA LYS A 428 -5.12 7.42 37.02
C LYS A 428 -4.67 8.62 37.85
N GLN A 429 -3.39 8.98 37.81
CA GLN A 429 -2.86 10.17 38.48
C GLN A 429 -3.43 11.47 37.87
N GLN A 430 -3.51 11.56 36.53
CA GLN A 430 -4.11 12.71 35.83
C GLN A 430 -5.61 12.86 36.15
N ALA A 431 -6.36 11.75 36.20
CA ALA A 431 -7.77 11.75 36.57
C ALA A 431 -7.97 12.20 38.04
N GLU A 432 -7.09 11.78 38.95
CA GLU A 432 -7.13 12.21 40.35
C GLU A 432 -6.79 13.71 40.51
N GLN A 433 -5.77 14.20 39.79
CA GLN A 433 -5.43 15.62 39.76
C GLN A 433 -6.58 16.47 39.17
N ALA A 434 -7.18 16.04 38.06
CA ALA A 434 -8.34 16.72 37.47
C ALA A 434 -9.57 16.72 38.39
N ALA A 435 -9.80 15.65 39.16
CA ALA A 435 -10.87 15.59 40.16
C ALA A 435 -10.60 16.55 41.33
N ARG A 436 -9.36 16.62 41.83
CA ARG A 436 -8.94 17.57 42.87
C ARG A 436 -9.09 19.03 42.40
N GLU A 437 -8.60 19.36 41.20
CA GLU A 437 -8.77 20.70 40.60
C GLU A 437 -10.25 21.06 40.41
N LYS A 438 -11.09 20.13 39.96
CA LYS A 438 -12.53 20.40 39.79
C LYS A 438 -13.21 20.71 41.13
N ALA A 439 -12.89 19.94 42.18
CA ALA A 439 -13.41 20.20 43.52
C ALA A 439 -12.94 21.57 44.05
N GLU A 440 -11.67 21.94 43.84
CA GLU A 440 -11.15 23.23 44.29
C GLU A 440 -11.77 24.41 43.52
N ARG A 441 -12.01 24.28 42.21
CA ARG A 441 -12.73 25.28 41.41
C ARG A 441 -14.19 25.44 41.88
N GLU A 442 -14.89 24.33 42.15
CA GLU A 442 -16.25 24.37 42.71
C GLU A 442 -16.29 24.98 44.12
N GLU A 443 -15.21 24.90 44.91
CA GLU A 443 -15.13 25.57 46.21
C GLU A 443 -14.83 27.07 46.07
N ARG A 444 -13.90 27.46 45.18
CA ARG A 444 -13.60 28.87 44.87
C ARG A 444 -14.85 29.60 44.37
N GLU A 445 -15.59 29.01 43.42
CA GLU A 445 -16.86 29.58 42.92
C GLU A 445 -17.91 29.79 44.03
N ARG A 446 -17.95 28.94 45.08
CA ARG A 446 -18.87 29.13 46.21
C ARG A 446 -18.46 30.30 47.08
N ARG A 447 -17.15 30.45 47.35
CA ARG A 447 -16.59 31.56 48.13
C ARG A 447 -16.81 32.90 47.42
N GLU A 448 -16.55 32.96 46.11
CA GLU A 448 -16.78 34.14 45.27
C GLU A 448 -18.24 34.58 45.29
N LYS A 449 -19.19 33.64 45.09
CA LYS A 449 -20.64 33.93 45.15
C LYS A 449 -21.08 34.40 46.55
N GLU A 450 -20.49 33.88 47.62
CA GLU A 450 -20.77 34.34 48.99
C GLU A 450 -20.24 35.76 49.24
N GLU A 451 -19.08 36.12 48.67
CA GLU A 451 -18.53 37.47 48.73
C GLU A 451 -19.33 38.47 47.89
N GLU A 452 -19.79 38.10 46.68
CA GLU A 452 -20.70 38.93 45.89
C GLU A 452 -21.99 39.23 46.64
N ILE A 453 -22.61 38.22 47.28
CA ILE A 453 -23.81 38.41 48.11
C ILE A 453 -23.54 39.39 49.27
N LYS A 454 -22.38 39.29 49.93
CA LYS A 454 -21.97 40.25 50.98
C LYS A 454 -21.77 41.67 50.44
N GLN A 455 -21.19 41.83 49.25
CA GLN A 455 -21.01 43.13 48.60
C GLN A 455 -22.35 43.75 48.17
N ILE A 456 -23.26 42.95 47.61
CA ILE A 456 -24.62 43.38 47.24
C ILE A 456 -25.40 43.83 48.49
N ALA A 457 -25.33 43.06 49.58
CA ALA A 457 -25.95 43.43 50.85
C ALA A 457 -25.37 44.73 51.44
N ARG A 458 -24.04 44.93 51.35
CA ARG A 458 -23.37 46.16 51.80
C ARG A 458 -23.79 47.37 50.97
N ARG A 459 -23.85 47.24 49.64
CA ARG A 459 -24.35 48.29 48.73
C ARG A 459 -25.81 48.62 49.01
N LYS A 460 -26.67 47.63 49.23
CA LYS A 460 -28.10 47.85 49.56
C LYS A 460 -28.26 48.65 50.86
N ARG A 461 -27.52 48.32 51.92
CA ARG A 461 -27.52 49.08 53.18
C ARG A 461 -27.06 50.54 52.98
N GLN A 462 -26.00 50.76 52.19
CA GLN A 462 -25.52 52.12 51.89
C GLN A 462 -26.52 52.95 51.08
N MET A 463 -27.28 52.34 50.17
CA MET A 463 -28.36 53.02 49.44
C MET A 463 -29.54 53.36 50.36
N GLU A 464 -29.96 52.43 51.22
CA GLU A 464 -31.04 52.66 52.20
C GLU A 464 -30.65 53.76 53.21
N GLU A 465 -29.40 53.78 53.66
CA GLU A 465 -28.89 54.83 54.57
C GLU A 465 -28.83 56.21 53.89
N ARG A 466 -28.49 56.27 52.60
CA ARG A 466 -28.58 57.50 51.80
C ARG A 466 -30.02 57.98 51.67
N GLN A 467 -30.95 57.09 51.32
CA GLN A 467 -32.37 57.41 51.22
C GLN A 467 -32.94 57.98 52.53
N ARG A 468 -32.60 57.38 53.68
CA ARG A 468 -32.98 57.94 55.00
C ARG A 468 -32.41 59.34 55.25
N ARG A 469 -31.15 59.60 54.87
CA ARG A 469 -30.53 60.94 54.99
C ARG A 469 -31.19 61.96 54.05
N GLU A 470 -31.55 61.56 52.84
CA GLU A 470 -32.28 62.38 51.84
C GLU A 470 -33.75 62.64 52.26
N GLU A 471 -34.40 61.70 52.95
CA GLU A 471 -35.71 61.90 53.57
C GLU A 471 -35.63 62.83 54.79
N GLU A 472 -34.65 62.65 55.67
CA GLU A 472 -34.39 63.60 56.75
C GLU A 472 -34.06 65.01 56.25
N GLN A 473 -33.29 65.14 55.17
CA GLN A 473 -33.02 66.42 54.53
C GLN A 473 -34.30 67.05 53.96
N ARG A 474 -35.11 66.29 53.21
CA ARG A 474 -36.40 66.79 52.69
C ARG A 474 -37.35 67.21 53.80
N VAL A 475 -37.46 66.47 54.91
CA VAL A 475 -38.28 66.85 56.08
C VAL A 475 -37.71 68.07 56.81
N ARG A 476 -36.38 68.24 56.86
CA ARG A 476 -35.75 69.46 57.40
C ARG A 476 -35.99 70.68 56.49
N GLU A 477 -35.91 70.50 55.18
CA GLU A 477 -36.20 71.53 54.17
C GLU A 477 -37.68 71.91 54.12
N GLU A 478 -38.60 70.95 54.26
CA GLU A 478 -40.03 71.21 54.36
C GLU A 478 -40.34 72.01 55.63
N ARG A 479 -39.79 71.58 56.78
CA ARG A 479 -39.88 72.35 58.04
C ARG A 479 -39.16 73.70 57.97
N ALA A 480 -38.15 73.86 57.12
CA ALA A 480 -37.52 75.14 56.84
C ALA A 480 -38.44 76.00 55.98
N ARG A 481 -38.99 75.49 54.87
CA ARG A 481 -39.96 76.19 54.01
C ARG A 481 -41.20 76.61 54.80
N ILE A 482 -41.81 75.75 55.61
CA ILE A 482 -42.96 76.12 56.47
C ILE A 482 -42.56 77.21 57.51
N ARG A 483 -41.30 77.28 57.93
CA ARG A 483 -40.79 78.34 58.81
C ARG A 483 -40.49 79.64 58.05
N GLU A 484 -39.96 79.54 56.83
CA GLU A 484 -39.65 80.68 55.97
C GLU A 484 -40.90 81.25 55.30
N GLU A 485 -41.90 80.45 54.98
CA GLU A 485 -43.22 80.86 54.51
C GLU A 485 -43.96 81.62 55.61
N LYS A 486 -43.91 81.14 56.87
CA LYS A 486 -44.34 81.92 58.05
C LYS A 486 -43.51 83.18 58.33
N LYS A 487 -42.34 83.32 57.70
CA LYS A 487 -41.47 84.50 57.77
C LYS A 487 -41.74 85.44 56.57
N LEU A 488 -42.09 84.89 55.42
CA LEU A 488 -42.46 85.58 54.18
C LEU A 488 -43.88 86.16 54.26
N VAL A 489 -44.85 85.45 54.84
CA VAL A 489 -46.15 86.04 55.24
C VAL A 489 -45.98 87.19 56.24
N ARG A 490 -44.82 87.29 56.91
CA ARG A 490 -44.45 88.39 57.80
C ARG A 490 -43.56 89.46 57.13
N SER A 491 -43.08 89.25 55.90
CA SER A 491 -42.21 90.19 55.17
C SER A 491 -42.73 90.61 53.79
N SER A 492 -43.74 89.93 53.23
CA SER A 492 -44.39 90.28 51.95
C SER A 492 -45.28 91.53 52.02
N LEU A 493 -45.25 92.24 53.15
CA LEU A 493 -45.92 93.52 53.38
C LEU A 493 -44.97 94.72 53.16
N GLY A 494 -43.83 94.53 52.49
CA GLY A 494 -42.91 95.62 52.11
C GLY A 494 -41.95 95.30 50.96
N SER A 495 -42.12 96.02 49.83
CA SER A 495 -41.26 96.18 48.63
C SER A 495 -40.71 94.91 47.93
N ALA A 496 -40.85 94.65 46.62
CA ALA A 496 -41.02 95.46 45.39
C ALA A 496 -39.73 96.16 44.86
N MET A 497 -39.41 95.91 43.57
CA MET A 497 -38.24 96.39 42.78
C MET A 497 -36.84 95.93 43.30
N ASP A 498 -35.74 95.78 42.52
CA ASP A 498 -35.45 95.61 41.06
C ASP A 498 -33.94 95.20 40.90
N GLN A 499 -33.26 94.92 39.76
CA GLN A 499 -33.64 94.80 38.33
C GLN A 499 -32.75 93.75 37.57
N GLN A 500 -31.54 94.12 37.10
CA GLN A 500 -30.63 93.37 36.20
C GLN A 500 -29.17 93.85 36.35
N ILE A 501 -28.16 93.09 35.86
CA ILE A 501 -27.03 93.50 34.96
C ILE A 501 -25.99 92.36 34.77
N SER A 502 -25.14 92.46 33.73
CA SER A 502 -24.30 91.42 33.09
C SER A 502 -22.77 91.63 33.21
N THR A 503 -21.99 91.04 32.28
CA THR A 503 -20.49 91.08 32.08
C THR A 503 -19.70 89.95 32.79
N ASN A 504 -18.58 89.38 32.26
CA ASN A 504 -17.90 89.63 30.97
C ASN A 504 -17.14 88.41 30.35
N GLU A 505 -16.64 88.68 29.13
CA GLU A 505 -15.75 88.01 28.15
C GLU A 505 -14.50 87.23 28.70
N GLU A 506 -13.64 86.53 27.94
CA GLU A 506 -13.29 86.54 26.49
C GLU A 506 -12.55 85.23 26.06
N ALA A 507 -12.57 84.84 24.77
CA ALA A 507 -11.52 84.03 24.09
C ALA A 507 -11.72 83.88 22.56
N VAL A 508 -10.65 84.09 21.77
CA VAL A 508 -10.53 83.88 20.30
C VAL A 508 -9.12 83.26 20.09
N SER A 509 -8.76 82.39 19.14
CA SER A 509 -8.91 82.44 17.68
C SER A 509 -8.29 81.18 17.04
N SER A 510 -8.76 80.78 15.84
CA SER A 510 -7.91 80.07 14.86
C SER A 510 -8.45 80.19 13.44
N SER A 511 -7.65 80.75 12.54
CA SER A 511 -7.90 80.75 11.09
C SER A 511 -6.85 79.90 10.40
N PHE A 512 -7.28 78.97 9.54
CA PHE A 512 -6.37 78.17 8.72
C PHE A 512 -6.94 77.90 7.33
N VAL A 513 -6.05 78.03 6.36
CA VAL A 513 -6.20 77.93 4.90
C VAL A 513 -7.29 76.96 4.40
N SER A 514 -8.18 77.47 3.54
CA SER A 514 -9.02 76.64 2.66
C SER A 514 -8.30 76.34 1.34
N GLU A 515 -8.11 75.07 1.01
CA GLU A 515 -7.60 74.67 -0.31
C GLU A 515 -8.63 74.91 -1.41
N TYR A 516 -8.19 75.45 -2.54
CA TYR A 516 -9.05 75.86 -3.65
C TYR A 516 -9.30 74.68 -4.62
N GLU A 517 -10.23 73.77 -4.27
CA GLU A 517 -10.72 72.74 -5.22
C GLU A 517 -11.26 73.44 -6.49
N SER A 518 -10.76 73.07 -7.67
CA SER A 518 -11.19 73.68 -8.94
C SER A 518 -12.70 73.54 -9.16
N PRO A 519 -13.42 74.61 -9.59
CA PRO A 519 -14.88 74.61 -9.65
C PRO A 519 -15.49 73.53 -10.56
N GLU A 520 -14.76 73.02 -11.55
CA GLU A 520 -15.21 71.87 -12.36
C GLU A 520 -15.30 70.56 -11.55
N ILE A 521 -14.40 70.37 -10.58
CA ILE A 521 -14.38 69.20 -9.69
C ILE A 521 -15.56 69.29 -8.73
N ALA A 522 -15.78 70.47 -8.12
CA ALA A 522 -16.95 70.73 -7.29
C ALA A 522 -18.27 70.53 -8.07
N ALA A 523 -18.34 70.99 -9.33
CA ALA A 523 -19.51 70.81 -10.19
C ALA A 523 -19.77 69.34 -10.57
N LYS A 524 -18.72 68.53 -10.81
CA LYS A 524 -18.85 67.08 -11.01
C LYS A 524 -19.35 66.38 -9.74
N LYS A 525 -18.71 66.65 -8.60
CA LYS A 525 -19.05 66.13 -7.26
C LYS A 525 -20.50 66.47 -6.87
N ALA A 526 -20.99 67.67 -7.24
CA ALA A 526 -22.39 68.08 -7.05
C ALA A 526 -23.38 67.33 -7.97
N LYS A 527 -23.06 67.13 -9.26
CA LYS A 527 -23.89 66.33 -10.18
C LYS A 527 -23.95 64.86 -9.78
N GLU A 528 -22.82 64.30 -9.33
CA GLU A 528 -22.72 62.93 -8.82
C GLU A 528 -23.58 62.76 -7.55
N ALA A 529 -23.51 63.70 -6.60
CA ALA A 529 -24.38 63.73 -5.43
C ALA A 529 -25.88 63.86 -5.76
N GLN A 530 -26.24 64.56 -6.85
CA GLN A 530 -27.62 64.59 -7.35
C GLN A 530 -28.06 63.23 -7.90
N GLN A 531 -27.21 62.56 -8.70
CA GLN A 531 -27.50 61.22 -9.23
C GLN A 531 -27.61 60.18 -8.12
N GLN A 532 -26.76 60.24 -7.09
CA GLN A 532 -26.84 59.37 -5.91
C GLN A 532 -28.17 59.56 -5.18
N ARG A 533 -28.62 60.80 -4.93
CA ARG A 533 -29.93 61.06 -4.31
C ARG A 533 -31.12 60.54 -5.14
N GLU A 534 -31.04 60.56 -6.47
CA GLU A 534 -32.09 60.02 -7.35
C GLU A 534 -32.04 58.49 -7.50
N GLN A 535 -30.87 57.87 -7.35
CA GLN A 535 -30.76 56.41 -7.14
C GLN A 535 -31.39 56.05 -5.79
N GLU A 536 -30.99 56.72 -4.71
CA GLU A 536 -31.49 56.48 -3.35
C GLU A 536 -33.03 56.65 -3.27
N ARG A 537 -33.61 57.66 -3.93
CA ARG A 537 -35.08 57.80 -3.98
C ARG A 537 -35.75 56.59 -4.66
N ARG A 538 -35.21 56.12 -5.79
CA ARG A 538 -35.74 54.92 -6.49
C ARG A 538 -35.53 53.63 -5.70
N GLU A 539 -34.49 53.54 -4.89
CA GLU A 539 -34.26 52.41 -3.98
C GLU A 539 -35.20 52.45 -2.78
N ARG A 540 -35.48 53.64 -2.21
CA ARG A 540 -36.54 53.84 -1.21
C ARG A 540 -37.92 53.48 -1.77
N GLU A 541 -38.28 53.97 -2.96
CA GLU A 541 -39.53 53.60 -3.65
C GLU A 541 -39.66 52.07 -3.88
N ARG A 542 -38.55 51.37 -4.16
CA ARG A 542 -38.52 49.89 -4.25
C ARG A 542 -38.64 49.22 -2.88
N ALA A 543 -37.95 49.73 -1.86
CA ALA A 543 -38.00 49.21 -0.51
C ALA A 543 -39.41 49.37 0.11
N GLU A 544 -40.08 50.50 -0.14
CA GLU A 544 -41.47 50.74 0.26
C GLU A 544 -42.44 49.79 -0.45
N ARG A 545 -42.27 49.54 -1.76
CA ARG A 545 -43.07 48.51 -2.46
C ARG A 545 -42.86 47.12 -1.87
N LEU A 546 -41.63 46.71 -1.63
CA LEU A 546 -41.31 45.41 -1.01
C LEU A 546 -41.81 45.31 0.44
N LYS A 547 -41.86 46.44 1.18
CA LYS A 547 -42.41 46.52 2.53
C LYS A 547 -43.93 46.41 2.52
N ALA A 548 -44.62 47.14 1.64
CA ALA A 548 -46.06 47.02 1.43
C ALA A 548 -46.46 45.62 0.93
N GLU A 549 -45.64 44.99 0.08
CA GLU A 549 -45.84 43.61 -0.38
C GLU A 549 -45.70 42.61 0.79
N ARG A 550 -44.69 42.75 1.65
CA ARG A 550 -44.58 41.97 2.90
C ARG A 550 -45.77 42.19 3.83
N GLU A 551 -46.15 43.44 4.08
CA GLU A 551 -47.34 43.76 4.89
C GLU A 551 -48.61 43.15 4.28
N SER A 552 -48.72 43.06 2.95
CA SER A 552 -49.83 42.37 2.28
C SER A 552 -49.80 40.84 2.45
N PHE A 553 -48.62 40.23 2.64
CA PHE A 553 -48.49 38.80 2.96
C PHE A 553 -48.70 38.52 4.46
N GLU A 554 -48.21 39.37 5.35
CA GLU A 554 -48.38 39.25 6.80
C GLU A 554 -49.85 39.42 7.23
N ASN A 555 -50.63 40.24 6.51
CA ASN A 555 -52.06 40.41 6.75
C ASN A 555 -52.95 39.34 6.06
N LYS A 556 -52.41 38.45 5.21
CA LYS A 556 -53.18 37.35 4.61
C LYS A 556 -53.19 36.12 5.52
N ASN A 557 -54.32 35.42 5.58
CA ASN A 557 -54.39 34.16 6.31
C ASN A 557 -53.53 33.09 5.62
N ILE A 558 -52.75 32.31 6.38
CA ILE A 558 -51.89 31.23 5.87
C ILE A 558 -52.65 30.27 4.94
N ASN A 559 -53.92 29.99 5.23
CA ASN A 559 -54.77 29.14 4.40
C ASN A 559 -55.09 29.76 3.03
N GLU A 560 -55.16 31.08 2.92
CA GLU A 560 -55.38 31.80 1.66
C GLU A 560 -54.10 31.92 0.86
N ILE A 561 -52.97 32.23 1.51
CA ILE A 561 -51.63 32.18 0.89
C ILE A 561 -51.37 30.78 0.32
N PHE A 562 -51.69 29.73 1.08
CA PHE A 562 -51.59 28.34 0.60
C PHE A 562 -52.54 28.08 -0.57
N LYS A 563 -53.75 28.64 -0.59
CA LYS A 563 -54.73 28.50 -1.68
C LYS A 563 -54.27 29.22 -2.98
N GLU A 564 -53.62 30.37 -2.86
CA GLU A 564 -52.96 31.08 -3.96
C GLU A 564 -51.74 30.28 -4.48
N TYR A 565 -50.83 29.86 -3.59
CA TYR A 565 -49.62 29.09 -3.95
C TYR A 565 -49.94 27.71 -4.53
N SER A 566 -50.96 27.04 -4.02
CA SER A 566 -51.35 25.68 -4.44
C SER A 566 -52.01 25.66 -5.82
N LYS A 567 -52.66 26.77 -6.22
CA LYS A 567 -53.28 26.94 -7.55
C LYS A 567 -52.39 27.62 -8.58
N ASN A 568 -51.24 28.17 -8.19
CA ASN A 568 -50.30 28.78 -9.13
C ASN A 568 -49.66 27.67 -10.01
N PRO A 569 -49.87 27.68 -11.34
CA PRO A 569 -49.48 26.58 -12.21
C PRO A 569 -47.95 26.34 -12.24
N TYR A 570 -47.14 27.38 -12.01
CA TYR A 570 -45.68 27.26 -11.96
C TYR A 570 -45.22 26.38 -10.78
N TYR A 571 -45.80 26.58 -9.59
CA TYR A 571 -45.45 25.79 -8.40
C TYR A 571 -46.08 24.39 -8.44
N MET A 572 -47.25 24.22 -9.07
CA MET A 572 -47.81 22.89 -9.37
C MET A 572 -46.87 22.08 -10.28
N ALA A 573 -46.43 22.67 -11.40
CA ALA A 573 -45.50 22.01 -12.33
C ALA A 573 -44.17 21.64 -11.64
N LYS A 574 -43.59 22.56 -10.86
CA LYS A 574 -42.35 22.30 -10.11
C LYS A 574 -42.51 21.13 -9.12
N ARG A 575 -43.63 21.05 -8.38
CA ARG A 575 -43.92 19.92 -7.48
C ARG A 575 -44.08 18.61 -8.25
N GLY A 576 -44.80 18.61 -9.38
CA GLY A 576 -44.97 17.42 -10.24
C GLY A 576 -43.64 16.88 -10.78
N ILE A 577 -42.79 17.77 -11.30
CA ILE A 577 -41.45 17.41 -11.78
C ILE A 577 -40.60 16.83 -10.64
N THR A 578 -40.58 17.45 -9.45
CA THR A 578 -39.85 16.93 -8.29
C THR A 578 -40.39 15.57 -7.83
N TYR A 579 -41.69 15.33 -7.89
CA TYR A 579 -42.29 14.03 -7.56
C TYR A 579 -41.85 12.92 -8.52
N VAL A 580 -41.84 13.20 -9.83
CA VAL A 580 -41.36 12.26 -10.85
C VAL A 580 -39.86 11.99 -10.70
N LEU A 581 -39.03 13.02 -10.48
CA LEU A 581 -37.58 12.86 -10.26
C LEU A 581 -37.28 12.01 -9.01
N ALA A 582 -38.03 12.20 -7.92
CA ALA A 582 -37.85 11.44 -6.69
C ALA A 582 -38.28 9.96 -6.84
N HIS A 583 -39.46 9.69 -7.43
CA HIS A 583 -40.02 8.33 -7.47
C HIS A 583 -39.59 7.50 -8.68
N ALA A 584 -39.45 8.09 -9.87
CA ALA A 584 -39.06 7.35 -11.08
C ALA A 584 -37.53 7.28 -11.27
N PHE A 585 -36.79 8.28 -10.79
CA PHE A 585 -35.34 8.39 -11.02
C PHE A 585 -34.47 8.37 -9.75
N GLY A 586 -35.07 8.38 -8.54
CA GLY A 586 -34.31 8.36 -7.28
C GLY A 586 -33.45 9.62 -7.04
N ILE A 587 -33.79 10.73 -7.71
CA ILE A 587 -33.15 12.04 -7.60
C ILE A 587 -33.99 12.90 -6.64
N ILE A 588 -33.56 12.93 -5.38
CA ILE A 588 -34.28 13.60 -4.29
C ILE A 588 -33.56 14.92 -3.96
N PRO A 589 -34.27 16.05 -3.79
CA PRO A 589 -33.66 17.32 -3.39
C PRO A 589 -32.90 17.21 -2.06
N VAL A 590 -31.72 17.83 -1.99
CA VAL A 590 -30.85 17.78 -0.79
C VAL A 590 -31.46 18.54 0.40
N VAL A 591 -32.24 19.58 0.13
CA VAL A 591 -33.03 20.33 1.14
C VAL A 591 -34.51 20.09 0.82
N THR A 592 -35.21 19.42 1.73
CA THR A 592 -36.63 19.11 1.57
C THR A 592 -37.29 18.83 2.91
N ASP A 593 -38.37 19.55 3.21
CA ASP A 593 -39.15 19.40 4.44
C ASP A 593 -40.24 18.32 4.32
N ASN A 594 -40.34 17.65 3.17
CA ASN A 594 -41.30 16.56 2.96
C ASN A 594 -40.80 15.28 3.67
N PRO A 595 -41.54 14.74 4.66
CA PRO A 595 -41.10 13.59 5.45
C PRO A 595 -40.82 12.32 4.61
N ASP A 596 -41.52 12.12 3.49
CA ASP A 596 -41.31 10.91 2.67
C ASP A 596 -40.02 10.97 1.85
N TYR A 597 -39.61 12.17 1.42
CA TYR A 597 -38.31 12.36 0.77
C TYR A 597 -37.15 12.22 1.77
N ILE A 598 -37.34 12.66 3.02
CA ILE A 598 -36.37 12.42 4.10
C ILE A 598 -36.21 10.91 4.38
N ARG A 599 -37.31 10.14 4.40
CA ARG A 599 -37.28 8.68 4.52
C ARG A 599 -36.53 8.01 3.36
N MET A 600 -36.83 8.40 2.12
CA MET A 600 -36.13 7.84 0.94
C MET A 600 -34.64 8.19 0.93
N LEU A 601 -34.23 9.40 1.34
CA LEU A 601 -32.83 9.77 1.50
C LEU A 601 -32.11 8.92 2.55
N LYS A 602 -32.77 8.59 3.67
CA LYS A 602 -32.21 7.72 4.71
C LYS A 602 -31.96 6.30 4.17
N VAL A 603 -32.97 5.70 3.54
CA VAL A 603 -32.86 4.36 2.92
C VAL A 603 -31.81 4.31 1.81
N LYS A 604 -31.64 5.41 1.04
CA LYS A 604 -30.60 5.51 0.01
C LYS A 604 -29.20 5.51 0.64
N LYS A 605 -28.96 6.33 1.67
CA LYS A 605 -27.69 6.36 2.42
C LYS A 605 -27.37 5.02 3.10
N GLU A 606 -28.36 4.35 3.67
CA GLU A 606 -28.20 3.03 4.28
C GLU A 606 -27.76 1.97 3.26
N LYS A 607 -28.30 2.01 2.03
CA LYS A 607 -27.86 1.15 0.92
C LYS A 607 -26.45 1.50 0.43
N GLU A 608 -26.15 2.79 0.24
CA GLU A 608 -24.83 3.26 -0.20
C GLU A 608 -23.73 2.88 0.80
N LEU A 609 -24.00 2.96 2.11
CA LEU A 609 -23.11 2.48 3.17
C LEU A 609 -22.92 0.96 3.11
N ALA A 610 -24.00 0.18 3.02
CA ALA A 610 -23.92 -1.29 2.94
C ALA A 610 -23.18 -1.78 1.68
N GLU A 611 -23.31 -1.08 0.54
CA GLU A 611 -22.55 -1.37 -0.67
C GLU A 611 -21.07 -0.98 -0.53
N ALA A 612 -20.77 0.15 0.13
CA ALA A 612 -19.40 0.56 0.44
C ALA A 612 -18.70 -0.40 1.43
N GLU A 613 -19.43 -0.97 2.39
CA GLU A 613 -18.93 -2.01 3.30
C GLU A 613 -18.66 -3.33 2.55
N ARG A 614 -19.56 -3.78 1.67
CA ARG A 614 -19.31 -4.94 0.79
C ARG A 614 -18.06 -4.74 -0.06
N LYS A 615 -17.93 -3.59 -0.73
CA LYS A 615 -16.74 -3.23 -1.51
C LYS A 615 -15.48 -2.97 -0.67
N ARG A 616 -15.57 -2.90 0.66
CA ARG A 616 -14.39 -2.95 1.56
C ARG A 616 -14.03 -4.41 1.86
N ALA A 617 -15.00 -5.21 2.31
CA ALA A 617 -14.81 -6.63 2.58
C ALA A 617 -14.29 -7.42 1.36
N GLU A 618 -14.80 -7.13 0.16
CA GLU A 618 -14.32 -7.72 -1.11
C GLU A 618 -12.85 -7.40 -1.37
N ARG A 619 -12.42 -6.15 -1.19
CA ARG A 619 -11.01 -5.74 -1.34
C ARG A 619 -10.12 -6.27 -0.22
N GLU A 620 -10.61 -6.35 1.02
CA GLU A 620 -9.89 -7.00 2.12
C GLU A 620 -9.66 -8.49 1.84
N ILE A 621 -10.67 -9.17 1.31
CA ILE A 621 -10.58 -10.56 0.85
C ILE A 621 -9.60 -10.69 -0.33
N GLU A 622 -9.63 -9.77 -1.29
CA GLU A 622 -8.71 -9.74 -2.45
C GLU A 622 -7.25 -9.53 -2.03
N ILE A 623 -6.97 -8.55 -1.17
CA ILE A 623 -5.64 -8.31 -0.57
C ILE A 623 -5.15 -9.55 0.21
N ILE A 624 -6.04 -10.24 0.93
CA ILE A 624 -5.73 -11.50 1.59
C ILE A 624 -5.41 -12.60 0.56
N TYR A 625 -6.19 -12.70 -0.53
CA TYR A 625 -5.92 -13.67 -1.60
C TYR A 625 -4.58 -13.41 -2.29
N GLU A 626 -4.26 -12.18 -2.71
CA GLU A 626 -2.96 -11.84 -3.31
C GLU A 626 -1.80 -12.19 -2.37
N LYS A 627 -1.91 -11.83 -1.09
CA LYS A 627 -0.88 -12.08 -0.06
C LYS A 627 -0.60 -13.57 0.18
N TYR A 628 -1.58 -14.45 -0.01
CA TYR A 628 -1.46 -15.89 0.29
C TYR A 628 -1.51 -16.82 -0.93
N ALA A 629 -1.92 -16.35 -2.12
CA ALA A 629 -1.97 -17.14 -3.36
C ALA A 629 -0.62 -17.75 -3.78
N PRO A 630 0.54 -17.04 -3.69
CA PRO A 630 1.84 -17.64 -3.98
C PRO A 630 2.14 -18.85 -3.08
N TYR A 631 1.77 -18.75 -1.80
CA TYR A 631 2.02 -19.78 -0.80
C TYR A 631 1.00 -20.92 -0.82
N LEU A 632 -0.19 -20.73 -1.39
CA LEU A 632 -1.25 -21.74 -1.41
C LEU A 632 -0.79 -23.05 -2.10
N LYS A 633 -0.09 -22.95 -3.23
CA LYS A 633 0.50 -24.10 -3.93
C LYS A 633 1.54 -24.82 -3.06
N TYR A 634 2.37 -24.06 -2.34
CA TYR A 634 3.41 -24.60 -1.45
C TYR A 634 2.79 -25.28 -0.22
N ASP A 635 1.84 -24.65 0.48
CA ASP A 635 1.27 -25.21 1.69
C ASP A 635 0.36 -26.41 1.42
N VAL A 636 -0.34 -26.47 0.27
CA VAL A 636 -1.03 -27.69 -0.18
C VAL A 636 -0.02 -28.83 -0.40
N LYS A 637 1.09 -28.58 -1.12
CA LYS A 637 2.17 -29.56 -1.35
C LYS A 637 2.80 -30.03 -0.01
N ARG A 638 3.01 -29.10 0.94
CA ARG A 638 3.49 -29.36 2.31
C ARG A 638 2.50 -30.18 3.13
N ARG A 639 1.19 -29.91 3.02
CA ARG A 639 0.10 -30.61 3.71
C ARG A 639 -0.05 -32.05 3.20
N ILE A 640 0.14 -32.27 1.90
CA ILE A 640 0.22 -33.61 1.28
C ILE A 640 1.47 -34.37 1.77
N LYS A 641 2.66 -33.77 1.69
CA LYS A 641 3.91 -34.37 2.22
C LYS A 641 3.79 -34.72 3.71
N ASN A 642 3.20 -33.84 4.53
CA ASN A 642 2.93 -34.11 5.95
C ASN A 642 1.95 -35.28 6.15
N ARG A 643 0.94 -35.45 5.29
CA ARG A 643 0.02 -36.61 5.34
C ARG A 643 0.75 -37.91 5.02
N GLN A 644 1.62 -37.91 4.00
CA GLN A 644 2.47 -39.05 3.64
C GLN A 644 3.46 -39.39 4.77
N PHE A 645 4.17 -38.41 5.32
CA PHE A 645 5.09 -38.60 6.45
C PHE A 645 4.38 -39.18 7.68
N LYS A 646 3.20 -38.65 8.05
CA LYS A 646 2.39 -39.21 9.15
C LYS A 646 1.88 -40.62 8.86
N LYS A 647 1.62 -40.99 7.59
CA LYS A 647 1.32 -42.38 7.19
C LYS A 647 2.55 -43.28 7.38
N ARG A 648 3.73 -42.86 6.90
CA ARG A 648 5.00 -43.61 7.05
C ARG A 648 5.37 -43.82 8.51
N LYS A 649 5.37 -42.77 9.34
CA LYS A 649 5.64 -42.88 10.79
C LYS A 649 4.60 -43.70 11.56
N ARG A 650 3.35 -43.82 11.08
CA ARG A 650 2.38 -44.77 11.64
C ARG A 650 2.69 -46.22 11.25
N LEU A 651 3.23 -46.46 10.07
CA LEU A 651 3.69 -47.79 9.64
C LEU A 651 4.93 -48.22 10.44
N GLU A 652 5.95 -47.37 10.52
CA GLU A 652 7.16 -47.61 11.34
C GLU A 652 6.81 -47.92 12.81
N ARG A 653 5.81 -47.22 13.37
CA ARG A 653 5.33 -47.45 14.76
C ARG A 653 4.50 -48.72 14.92
N LYS A 654 3.88 -49.25 13.86
CA LYS A 654 3.20 -50.57 13.91
C LYS A 654 4.22 -51.72 13.91
N ASN A 655 5.33 -51.55 13.19
CA ASN A 655 6.33 -52.60 13.00
C ASN A 655 7.45 -52.59 14.06
N ARG A 656 7.38 -51.68 15.05
CA ARG A 656 8.31 -51.63 16.18
C ARG A 656 7.69 -52.34 17.38
N PRO A 657 8.39 -53.31 18.02
CA PRO A 657 7.89 -53.90 19.25
C PRO A 657 7.66 -52.80 20.31
N PRO A 658 6.60 -52.90 21.13
CA PRO A 658 6.40 -51.96 22.24
C PRO A 658 7.60 -52.05 23.19
N ARG A 659 8.06 -50.90 23.71
CA ARG A 659 9.08 -50.92 24.76
C ARG A 659 8.51 -51.66 25.97
N PRO A 660 9.25 -52.58 26.60
CA PRO A 660 8.80 -53.21 27.84
C PRO A 660 8.56 -52.12 28.88
N TYR A 661 7.32 -52.03 29.38
CA TYR A 661 6.99 -51.12 30.47
C TYR A 661 7.47 -51.74 31.77
N ILE A 662 8.50 -51.14 32.36
CA ILE A 662 8.97 -51.47 33.70
C ILE A 662 8.13 -50.62 34.67
N PRO A 663 7.18 -51.20 35.43
CA PRO A 663 6.47 -50.45 36.45
C PRO A 663 7.45 -49.99 37.54
N PRO A 664 7.30 -48.78 38.10
CA PRO A 664 8.11 -48.37 39.24
C PRO A 664 7.83 -49.28 40.44
N GLN A 665 8.87 -49.80 41.06
CA GLN A 665 8.73 -50.51 42.33
C GLN A 665 8.29 -49.51 43.40
N ARG A 666 7.26 -49.89 44.17
CA ARG A 666 6.59 -49.05 45.18
C ARG A 666 6.23 -49.92 46.38
N THR A 667 6.13 -49.31 47.55
CA THR A 667 5.57 -49.96 48.73
C THR A 667 4.06 -50.16 48.59
N ALA A 668 3.51 -51.10 49.36
CA ALA A 668 2.08 -51.39 49.36
C ALA A 668 1.22 -50.25 49.93
N GLU A 669 1.82 -49.28 50.62
CA GLU A 669 1.13 -48.11 51.20
C GLU A 669 1.09 -46.94 50.22
N GLU A 670 2.22 -46.63 49.56
CA GLU A 670 2.27 -45.65 48.46
C GLU A 670 1.28 -46.02 47.34
N GLN A 671 1.21 -47.31 46.97
CA GLN A 671 0.28 -47.73 45.92
C GLN A 671 -1.19 -47.58 46.36
N LYS A 672 -1.53 -47.80 47.64
CA LYS A 672 -2.89 -47.52 48.17
C LYS A 672 -3.20 -46.02 48.21
N ALA A 673 -2.23 -45.19 48.58
CA ALA A 673 -2.37 -43.73 48.54
C ALA A 673 -2.66 -43.26 47.10
N ILE A 674 -1.87 -43.72 46.13
CA ILE A 674 -2.04 -43.38 44.70
C ILE A 674 -3.35 -43.94 44.16
N ASP A 675 -3.77 -45.17 44.52
CA ASP A 675 -5.04 -45.74 44.08
C ASP A 675 -6.26 -45.01 44.65
N THR A 676 -6.16 -44.45 45.87
CA THR A 676 -7.23 -43.61 46.45
C THR A 676 -7.27 -42.21 45.85
N GLU A 677 -6.12 -41.59 45.60
CA GLU A 677 -6.01 -40.33 44.87
C GLU A 677 -6.54 -40.48 43.44
N MET A 678 -6.17 -41.53 42.72
CA MET A 678 -6.68 -41.82 41.37
C MET A 678 -8.19 -42.07 41.35
N LYS A 679 -8.75 -42.72 42.38
CA LYS A 679 -10.22 -42.84 42.54
C LYS A 679 -10.89 -41.49 42.78
N ARG A 680 -10.27 -40.59 43.57
CA ARG A 680 -10.76 -39.21 43.78
C ARG A 680 -10.72 -38.42 42.48
N LEU A 681 -9.56 -38.36 41.81
CA LEU A 681 -9.39 -37.66 40.54
C LEU A 681 -10.29 -38.21 39.44
N TYR A 682 -10.54 -39.53 39.39
CA TYR A 682 -11.53 -40.10 38.48
C TYR A 682 -12.94 -39.62 38.82
N LYS A 683 -13.36 -39.63 40.09
CA LYS A 683 -14.68 -39.11 40.49
C LYS A 683 -14.86 -37.61 40.22
N GLU A 684 -13.77 -36.83 40.29
CA GLU A 684 -13.76 -35.38 40.09
C GLU A 684 -13.74 -34.98 38.60
N TYR A 685 -12.95 -35.67 37.77
CA TYR A 685 -12.70 -35.30 36.37
C TYR A 685 -13.27 -36.26 35.30
N HIS A 686 -13.91 -37.38 35.67
CA HIS A 686 -14.49 -38.30 34.69
C HIS A 686 -15.71 -37.72 33.98
N VAL A 687 -15.50 -37.15 32.80
CA VAL A 687 -16.59 -36.87 31.86
C VAL A 687 -16.95 -38.17 31.12
N SER A 688 -18.16 -38.67 31.38
CA SER A 688 -18.71 -39.88 30.75
C SER A 688 -18.64 -39.81 29.22
N ALA A 689 -18.60 -40.97 28.55
CA ALA A 689 -18.54 -41.03 27.09
C ALA A 689 -19.71 -40.25 26.44
N ALA A 690 -20.92 -40.38 27.00
CA ALA A 690 -22.09 -39.61 26.61
C ALA A 690 -21.91 -38.10 26.84
N GLY A 691 -21.39 -37.67 28.00
CA GLY A 691 -21.12 -36.26 28.29
C GLY A 691 -20.11 -35.61 27.33
N ARG A 692 -19.08 -36.37 26.91
CA ARG A 692 -18.13 -35.94 25.87
C ARG A 692 -18.79 -35.84 24.50
N LEU A 693 -19.66 -36.79 24.13
CA LEU A 693 -20.43 -36.77 22.89
C LEU A 693 -21.39 -35.57 22.83
N VAL A 694 -22.12 -35.30 23.91
CA VAL A 694 -23.04 -34.16 24.04
C VAL A 694 -22.30 -32.83 23.96
N ARG A 695 -21.13 -32.68 24.63
CA ARG A 695 -20.29 -31.47 24.48
C ARG A 695 -19.85 -31.27 23.04
N HIS A 696 -19.33 -32.32 22.39
CA HIS A 696 -18.86 -32.25 21.00
C HIS A 696 -19.99 -31.88 20.01
N LEU A 697 -21.19 -32.44 20.19
CA LEU A 697 -22.37 -32.07 19.41
C LEU A 697 -22.76 -30.60 19.67
N LYS A 698 -22.81 -30.17 20.93
CA LYS A 698 -23.18 -28.79 21.31
C LYS A 698 -22.21 -27.75 20.72
N GLU A 699 -20.90 -28.02 20.72
CA GLU A 699 -19.91 -27.19 20.04
C GLU A 699 -20.10 -27.15 18.51
N LYS A 700 -20.42 -28.30 17.91
CA LYS A 700 -20.62 -28.44 16.46
C LYS A 700 -21.85 -27.69 15.96
N TYR A 701 -22.91 -27.60 16.78
CA TYR A 701 -24.08 -26.77 16.49
C TYR A 701 -23.88 -25.29 16.85
N ARG A 702 -23.06 -24.94 17.85
CA ARG A 702 -22.70 -23.54 18.19
C ARG A 702 -21.64 -22.92 17.26
N LYS A 703 -21.28 -23.60 16.17
CA LYS A 703 -20.35 -23.13 15.12
C LYS A 703 -20.99 -23.14 13.73
N LYS A 704 -22.27 -22.76 13.66
CA LYS A 704 -22.88 -22.18 12.46
C LYS A 704 -23.32 -20.74 12.79
N PRO A 705 -23.13 -19.76 11.90
CA PRO A 705 -23.96 -18.57 11.89
C PRO A 705 -25.40 -18.92 11.47
#